data_AF-A0A850CIW8-F1
#
_entry.id   AF-A0A850CIW8-F1
#
_cell.length_a   1.000
_cell.length_b   1.000
_cell.length_c   1.000
_cell.angle_alpha   90.00
_cell.angle_beta   90.00
_cell.angle_gamma   90.00
#
_symmetry.space_group_name_H-M   'P 1'
#
loop_
_entity.id
_entity.type
_entity.pdbx_description
1 polymer ?
#
loop_
_entity_poly.entity_id
_entity_poly.type
_entity_poly.pdbx_seq_one_letter_code
_entity_poly.pdbx_strand_id
1 'polypeptide(L)'
;MCGIAGHLGVHADEALLDRLLATHPGAGPASTARDDDAALAARPAHDGAGLDRLATSRGGRFTLALDGELYNRAELRGDLETLGHDFGVGSDAEVVLTAFTEWGTDGLDRLDGAFALAVWDRDTRTMTLARDHFGVRPLFVAAAGSGWLVASEIRGILDSGVHERRPDDRTIYRYLRFRVHDDGPATFFAGIERVGAGEVVTLGPQGIERRHYTRLREELAELARSPRPYTPAAADEFRSLLTAAVRRRSASTGRVGTALSGGIDSAAIASLLDAVEHEAGGSDAQDTWSAVYPGSRIDEQAQVDAVTAGLGARVEAHRFEPTPSEFKKDMRDLVRTQEEPLGSTGPYTQYRVLQEAAQRDTVVLDGHGGDELLGGFGAHHLIHLRALKGRSAALAASELGRSLDVLVRRGRPHVGDRLRGRKAVAVTSLLGADFARAHAGEVHDVERSDLRKRLVDDLFVESLPSRLRTTDRNARRFGVSVRLPFVDRDLARFVFGLDDEALIKDGLGKRVLRDAMRGLLPDSVVDRRDKVGSTTPQADWFMRLKNHIYGEFLSESFANRPYFDQTAVLHAFEGWIKGSNSVDSMTIWRILNVELWLQEFFDEREPEAEDVAPPVKTDYEPNARKQLDLVTADGTSVRRYPLRTDLYAREDDLEAKTMTYIDRFFSGLLEAGDEHVAATTGRWYFFISEKIVAITQGRSFFIWDIKVGRPARLLSRYVTRTPAGIGLGSPFTMQLAIEEAGLPRVLFASAGGAIGKVLGKRGLFYDLVGGDIRAIDGPTEYSVYPANVSAKLGPKDPDDVAARLSAAIRARVPAAYRDTFGGTVVMDANDIGRNVLGKDAPGSKEHYELMFADNPLGQGSEQTPMAIVFEQPPATTP
;
A
#
# COMPACT_ATOMS: atom_id res chain seq x y z
N MET A 1 -21.09 3.76 -12.81
CA MET A 1 -20.15 2.70 -12.37
C MET A 1 -20.92 1.52 -11.78
N CYS A 2 -20.49 0.30 -12.09
CA CYS A 2 -21.14 -0.95 -11.65
C CYS A 2 -20.09 -2.05 -11.39
N GLY A 3 -20.37 -2.97 -10.49
CA GLY A 3 -19.64 -4.24 -10.39
C GLY A 3 -20.37 -5.28 -11.22
N ILE A 4 -19.69 -5.91 -12.18
CA ILE A 4 -20.24 -7.09 -12.88
C ILE A 4 -19.50 -8.34 -12.45
N ALA A 5 -20.23 -9.44 -12.38
CA ALA A 5 -19.69 -10.76 -12.05
C ALA A 5 -20.43 -11.85 -12.80
N GLY A 6 -19.80 -13.01 -12.92
CA GLY A 6 -20.43 -14.17 -13.53
C GLY A 6 -19.62 -15.44 -13.37
N HIS A 7 -20.23 -16.55 -13.78
CA HIS A 7 -19.56 -17.83 -13.89
C HIS A 7 -20.10 -18.62 -15.08
N LEU A 8 -19.28 -19.55 -15.57
CA LEU A 8 -19.64 -20.51 -16.62
C LEU A 8 -19.06 -21.88 -16.29
N GLY A 9 -19.89 -22.92 -16.23
CA GLY A 9 -19.43 -24.30 -15.98
C GLY A 9 -18.92 -24.54 -14.57
N VAL A 10 -19.33 -23.71 -13.60
CA VAL A 10 -18.92 -23.81 -12.19
C VAL A 10 -20.11 -24.33 -11.37
N HIS A 11 -19.93 -25.48 -10.72
CA HIS A 11 -20.89 -26.00 -9.75
C HIS A 11 -20.66 -25.31 -8.40
N ALA A 12 -21.41 -24.26 -8.11
CA ALA A 12 -21.33 -23.52 -6.87
C ALA A 12 -22.70 -23.30 -6.24
N ASP A 13 -22.69 -22.85 -4.98
CA ASP A 13 -23.89 -22.46 -4.25
C ASP A 13 -24.53 -21.18 -4.84
N GLU A 14 -25.78 -20.92 -4.46
CA GLU A 14 -26.50 -19.74 -4.94
C GLU A 14 -25.81 -18.43 -4.55
N ALA A 15 -25.02 -18.43 -3.47
CA ALA A 15 -24.30 -17.27 -2.93
C ALA A 15 -23.02 -16.91 -3.69
N LEU A 16 -22.57 -17.69 -4.69
CA LEU A 16 -21.33 -17.39 -5.43
C LEU A 16 -21.33 -15.99 -6.06
N LEU A 17 -22.41 -15.59 -6.73
CA LEU A 17 -22.50 -14.27 -7.37
C LEU A 17 -22.43 -13.13 -6.33
N ASP A 18 -23.01 -13.35 -5.15
CA ASP A 18 -22.95 -12.38 -4.06
C ASP A 18 -21.53 -12.25 -3.51
N ARG A 19 -20.79 -13.35 -3.37
CA ARG A 19 -19.37 -13.33 -2.99
C ARG A 19 -18.50 -12.63 -4.04
N LEU A 20 -18.72 -12.90 -5.33
CA LEU A 20 -18.00 -12.22 -6.42
C LEU A 20 -18.23 -10.70 -6.45
N LEU A 21 -19.39 -10.23 -5.97
CA LEU A 21 -19.74 -8.80 -5.91
C LEU A 21 -19.59 -8.20 -4.50
N ALA A 22 -19.22 -8.98 -3.50
CA ALA A 22 -19.22 -8.56 -2.09
C ALA A 22 -18.33 -7.34 -1.82
N THR A 23 -17.25 -7.20 -2.58
CA THR A 23 -16.28 -6.11 -2.41
C THR A 23 -16.66 -4.83 -3.15
N HIS A 24 -17.74 -4.86 -3.95
CA HIS A 24 -18.20 -3.70 -4.70
C HIS A 24 -18.95 -2.71 -3.77
N PRO A 25 -18.68 -1.39 -3.82
CA PRO A 25 -19.20 -0.42 -2.85
C PRO A 25 -20.68 -0.03 -2.99
N GLY A 26 -21.47 -0.80 -3.75
CA GLY A 26 -22.90 -0.57 -3.93
C GLY A 26 -23.76 -1.12 -2.77
N ALA A 27 -24.68 -0.31 -2.25
CA ALA A 27 -25.60 -0.70 -1.17
C ALA A 27 -26.87 -1.44 -1.67
N GLY A 28 -27.18 -1.35 -2.96
CA GLY A 28 -28.34 -1.99 -3.58
C GLY A 28 -28.16 -3.49 -3.89
N PRO A 29 -29.27 -4.26 -4.03
CA PRO A 29 -29.19 -5.67 -4.42
C PRO A 29 -28.62 -5.81 -5.82
N ALA A 30 -27.86 -6.89 -6.06
CA ALA A 30 -27.40 -7.21 -7.40
C ALA A 30 -28.57 -7.72 -8.26
N SER A 31 -28.67 -7.22 -9.49
CA SER A 31 -29.50 -7.86 -10.52
C SER A 31 -28.80 -9.12 -10.98
N THR A 32 -29.51 -10.25 -11.10
CA THR A 32 -28.93 -11.52 -11.52
C THR A 32 -29.74 -12.19 -12.64
N ALA A 33 -29.05 -12.88 -13.53
CA ALA A 33 -29.63 -13.75 -14.54
C ALA A 33 -28.88 -15.09 -14.51
N ARG A 34 -29.63 -16.19 -14.51
CA ARG A 34 -29.11 -17.56 -14.42
C ARG A 34 -29.65 -18.41 -15.54
N ASP A 35 -28.80 -19.29 -16.06
CA ASP A 35 -29.12 -20.21 -17.14
C ASP A 35 -28.26 -21.48 -17.02
N ASP A 36 -28.85 -22.56 -16.49
CA ASP A 36 -28.18 -23.84 -16.19
C ASP A 36 -26.82 -23.69 -15.48
N ASP A 37 -25.71 -23.77 -16.22
CA ASP A 37 -24.33 -23.72 -15.75
C ASP A 37 -23.68 -22.33 -15.84
N ALA A 38 -24.42 -21.33 -16.32
CA ALA A 38 -23.98 -19.95 -16.46
C ALA A 38 -24.81 -18.99 -15.60
N ALA A 39 -24.16 -17.94 -15.09
CA ALA A 39 -24.86 -16.82 -14.49
C ALA A 39 -24.10 -15.50 -14.65
N LEU A 40 -24.86 -14.41 -14.69
CA LEU A 40 -24.36 -13.04 -14.72
C LEU A 40 -25.05 -12.22 -13.63
N ALA A 41 -24.30 -11.29 -13.05
CA ALA A 41 -24.79 -10.37 -12.04
C ALA A 41 -24.22 -8.97 -12.27
N ALA A 42 -25.00 -7.95 -11.90
CA ALA A 42 -24.60 -6.55 -11.94
C ALA A 42 -25.07 -5.82 -10.68
N ARG A 43 -24.17 -5.08 -10.03
CA ARG A 43 -24.47 -4.26 -8.84
C ARG A 43 -24.06 -2.81 -9.10
N PRO A 44 -25.00 -1.86 -9.22
CA PRO A 44 -24.68 -0.44 -9.36
C PRO A 44 -23.95 0.10 -8.12
N ALA A 45 -23.06 1.07 -8.31
CA ALA A 45 -22.39 1.76 -7.19
C ALA A 45 -23.31 2.73 -6.43
N HIS A 46 -24.39 3.20 -7.08
CA HIS A 46 -25.38 4.14 -6.51
C HIS A 46 -26.80 3.71 -6.82
N ASP A 47 -27.75 4.04 -5.93
CA ASP A 47 -29.20 3.84 -6.10
C ASP A 47 -29.79 4.85 -7.10
N GLY A 48 -29.32 4.81 -8.35
CA GLY A 48 -29.88 5.59 -9.44
C GLY A 48 -31.10 4.89 -10.04
N ALA A 49 -32.30 5.44 -9.82
CA ALA A 49 -33.51 4.98 -10.49
C ALA A 49 -33.34 5.00 -12.03
N GLY A 50 -33.42 3.84 -12.68
CA GLY A 50 -33.54 3.74 -14.16
C GLY A 50 -32.32 3.30 -14.96
N LEU A 51 -31.29 2.69 -14.35
CA LEU A 51 -30.12 2.17 -15.08
C LEU A 51 -29.99 0.67 -14.92
N ASP A 52 -30.88 -0.11 -15.55
CA ASP A 52 -30.71 -1.56 -15.65
C ASP A 52 -29.34 -1.86 -16.29
N ARG A 53 -28.45 -2.46 -15.50
CA ARG A 53 -27.09 -2.87 -15.90
C ARG A 53 -27.03 -4.33 -16.36
N LEU A 54 -28.16 -5.01 -16.26
CA LEU A 54 -28.39 -6.36 -16.76
C LEU A 54 -29.52 -6.27 -17.79
N ALA A 55 -29.30 -6.79 -18.99
CA ALA A 55 -30.28 -6.79 -20.06
C ALA A 55 -30.40 -8.17 -20.70
N THR A 56 -31.60 -8.53 -21.13
CA THR A 56 -31.86 -9.78 -21.85
C THR A 56 -32.51 -9.46 -23.18
N SER A 57 -31.97 -10.04 -24.25
CA SER A 57 -32.42 -9.81 -25.62
C SER A 57 -33.84 -10.34 -25.83
N ARG A 58 -34.54 -9.79 -26.82
CA ARG A 58 -35.86 -10.29 -27.24
C ARG A 58 -35.74 -11.76 -27.68
N GLY A 59 -36.47 -12.65 -27.02
CA GLY A 59 -36.38 -14.11 -27.24
C GLY A 59 -35.45 -14.84 -26.26
N GLY A 60 -34.70 -14.12 -25.42
CA GLY A 60 -33.96 -14.70 -24.30
C GLY A 60 -32.68 -15.47 -24.66
N ARG A 61 -32.14 -15.26 -25.86
CA ARG A 61 -30.88 -15.90 -26.30
C ARG A 61 -29.66 -15.29 -25.61
N PHE A 62 -29.56 -13.97 -25.69
CA PHE A 62 -28.43 -13.22 -25.13
C PHE A 62 -28.81 -12.52 -23.83
N THR A 63 -27.89 -12.55 -22.86
CA THR A 63 -27.95 -11.79 -21.60
C THR A 63 -26.66 -11.00 -21.44
N LEU A 64 -26.74 -9.70 -21.18
CA LEU A 64 -25.61 -8.79 -20.99
C LEU A 64 -25.56 -8.30 -19.53
N ALA A 65 -24.38 -8.29 -18.93
CA ALA A 65 -24.03 -7.45 -17.79
C ALA A 65 -23.04 -6.35 -18.23
N LEU A 66 -23.31 -5.10 -17.88
CA LEU A 66 -22.56 -3.92 -18.30
C LEU A 66 -22.07 -3.08 -17.10
N ASP A 67 -20.76 -2.91 -17.00
CA ASP A 67 -20.14 -1.84 -16.21
C ASP A 67 -19.57 -0.78 -17.14
N GLY A 68 -20.27 0.34 -17.28
CA GLY A 68 -19.75 1.43 -18.09
C GLY A 68 -20.71 2.57 -18.35
N GLU A 69 -20.24 3.53 -19.12
CA GLU A 69 -20.98 4.69 -19.59
C GLU A 69 -20.72 4.85 -21.09
N LEU A 70 -21.77 5.07 -21.87
CA LEU A 70 -21.68 5.34 -23.31
C LEU A 70 -21.83 6.84 -23.58
N TYR A 71 -20.76 7.44 -24.11
CA TYR A 71 -20.72 8.85 -24.49
C TYR A 71 -21.44 9.12 -25.82
N ASN A 72 -21.51 8.14 -26.71
CA ASN A 72 -22.25 8.22 -27.98
C ASN A 72 -23.62 7.53 -27.96
N ARG A 73 -24.24 7.37 -26.77
CA ARG A 73 -25.52 6.67 -26.61
C ARG A 73 -26.60 7.15 -27.58
N ALA A 74 -26.79 8.47 -27.72
CA ALA A 74 -27.83 9.04 -28.57
C ALA A 74 -27.59 8.74 -30.07
N GLU A 75 -26.34 8.81 -30.52
CA GLU A 75 -25.94 8.50 -31.89
C GLU A 75 -26.13 7.02 -32.19
N LEU A 76 -25.61 6.15 -31.31
CA LEU A 76 -25.72 4.69 -31.43
C LEU A 76 -27.18 4.23 -31.45
N ARG A 77 -28.01 4.83 -30.60
CA ARG A 77 -29.45 4.56 -30.60
C ARG A 77 -30.11 4.97 -31.91
N GLY A 78 -29.80 6.16 -32.45
CA GLY A 78 -30.34 6.61 -33.73
C GLY A 78 -29.96 5.70 -34.91
N ASP A 79 -28.72 5.18 -34.91
CA ASP A 79 -28.27 4.18 -35.89
C ASP A 79 -29.11 2.89 -35.81
N LEU A 80 -29.35 2.38 -34.60
CA LEU A 80 -30.13 1.16 -34.38
C LEU A 80 -31.63 1.36 -34.68
N GLU A 81 -32.19 2.54 -34.36
CA GLU A 81 -33.57 2.91 -34.73
C GLU A 81 -33.74 2.95 -36.26
N THR A 82 -32.74 3.43 -36.98
CA THR A 82 -32.72 3.41 -38.46
C THR A 82 -32.71 1.97 -39.01
N LEU A 83 -32.17 1.01 -38.26
CA LEU A 83 -32.18 -0.42 -38.58
C LEU A 83 -33.46 -1.14 -38.13
N GLY A 84 -34.41 -0.42 -37.52
CA GLY A 84 -35.72 -0.94 -37.14
C GLY A 84 -35.84 -1.44 -35.70
N HIS A 85 -34.85 -1.15 -34.84
CA HIS A 85 -34.93 -1.43 -33.40
C HIS A 85 -35.70 -0.33 -32.65
N ASP A 86 -36.57 -0.70 -31.71
CA ASP A 86 -37.32 0.25 -30.88
C ASP A 86 -36.90 0.09 -29.41
N PHE A 87 -36.57 1.21 -28.75
CA PHE A 87 -35.98 1.26 -27.42
C PHE A 87 -36.86 1.93 -26.37
N GLY A 88 -37.96 2.60 -26.73
CA GLY A 88 -38.71 3.42 -25.76
C GLY A 88 -37.79 4.39 -24.98
N VAL A 89 -37.67 4.25 -23.66
CA VAL A 89 -36.72 5.02 -22.81
C VAL A 89 -35.33 4.34 -22.68
N GLY A 90 -35.27 3.03 -22.94
CA GLY A 90 -34.18 2.03 -22.90
C GLY A 90 -32.85 2.31 -22.20
N SER A 91 -32.34 1.37 -21.39
CA SER A 91 -31.08 1.54 -20.64
C SER A 91 -29.83 1.45 -21.52
N ASP A 92 -28.67 1.89 -21.00
CA ASP A 92 -27.38 1.70 -21.69
C ASP A 92 -27.11 0.22 -22.00
N ALA A 93 -27.49 -0.69 -21.09
CA ALA A 93 -27.34 -2.12 -21.30
C ALA A 93 -28.22 -2.62 -22.46
N GLU A 94 -29.43 -2.11 -22.61
CA GLU A 94 -30.32 -2.47 -23.73
C GLU A 94 -29.76 -2.00 -25.07
N VAL A 95 -29.24 -0.77 -25.16
CA VAL A 95 -28.62 -0.24 -26.38
C VAL A 95 -27.38 -1.07 -26.75
N VAL A 96 -26.50 -1.37 -25.78
CA VAL A 96 -25.31 -2.21 -26.01
C VAL A 96 -25.70 -3.62 -26.44
N LEU A 97 -26.67 -4.25 -25.77
CA LEU A 97 -27.10 -5.61 -26.11
C LEU A 97 -27.73 -5.68 -27.49
N THR A 98 -28.47 -4.64 -27.88
CA THR A 98 -29.07 -4.56 -29.23
C THR A 98 -27.99 -4.36 -30.29
N ALA A 99 -26.99 -3.49 -30.05
CA ALA A 99 -25.83 -3.36 -30.92
C ALA A 99 -25.06 -4.69 -31.08
N PHE A 100 -24.88 -5.42 -29.98
CA PHE A 100 -24.24 -6.74 -30.00
C PHE A 100 -25.09 -7.78 -30.75
N THR A 101 -26.41 -7.75 -30.61
CA THR A 101 -27.30 -8.68 -31.33
C THR A 101 -27.32 -8.40 -32.83
N GLU A 102 -27.28 -7.13 -33.23
CA GLU A 102 -27.32 -6.69 -34.63
C GLU A 102 -25.98 -6.91 -35.35
N TRP A 103 -24.85 -6.56 -34.71
CA TRP A 103 -23.53 -6.53 -35.34
C TRP A 103 -22.53 -7.54 -34.75
N GLY A 104 -22.93 -8.34 -33.76
CA GLY A 104 -22.02 -9.22 -33.04
C GLY A 104 -20.91 -8.45 -32.33
N THR A 105 -19.73 -9.06 -32.24
CA THR A 105 -18.53 -8.42 -31.66
C THR A 105 -18.03 -7.20 -32.45
N ASP A 106 -18.37 -7.09 -33.72
CA ASP A 106 -17.93 -5.97 -34.56
C ASP A 106 -18.68 -4.68 -34.18
N GLY A 107 -19.86 -4.82 -33.56
CA GLY A 107 -20.59 -3.70 -32.96
C GLY A 107 -19.85 -3.04 -31.80
N LEU A 108 -18.91 -3.74 -31.14
CA LEU A 108 -18.14 -3.19 -30.02
C LEU A 108 -17.25 -2.02 -30.44
N ASP A 109 -16.75 -2.01 -31.68
CA ASP A 109 -15.91 -0.92 -32.18
C ASP A 109 -16.72 0.37 -32.43
N ARG A 110 -18.06 0.29 -32.47
CA ARG A 110 -18.95 1.45 -32.59
C ARG A 110 -19.23 2.14 -31.25
N LEU A 111 -18.96 1.47 -30.13
CA LEU A 111 -19.18 2.04 -28.81
C LEU A 111 -18.11 3.12 -28.52
N ASP A 112 -18.53 4.30 -28.08
CA ASP A 112 -17.65 5.34 -27.51
C ASP A 112 -18.01 5.51 -26.05
N GLY A 113 -17.12 5.07 -25.15
CA GLY A 113 -17.42 4.95 -23.74
C GLY A 113 -16.30 4.32 -22.95
N ALA A 114 -16.41 4.39 -21.62
CA ALA A 114 -15.62 3.57 -20.72
C ALA A 114 -16.49 2.39 -20.28
N PHE A 115 -16.17 1.17 -20.72
CA PHE A 115 -17.02 0.00 -20.47
C PHE A 115 -16.23 -1.31 -20.31
N ALA A 116 -16.81 -2.20 -19.51
CA ALA A 116 -16.52 -3.62 -19.43
C ALA A 116 -17.87 -4.36 -19.50
N LEU A 117 -17.90 -5.47 -20.24
CA LEU A 117 -19.14 -6.22 -20.44
C LEU A 117 -18.92 -7.73 -20.45
N ALA A 118 -19.98 -8.45 -20.10
CA ALA A 118 -20.09 -9.89 -20.24
C ALA A 118 -21.43 -10.22 -20.93
N VAL A 119 -21.38 -10.97 -22.03
CA VAL A 119 -22.56 -11.44 -22.77
C VAL A 119 -22.60 -12.95 -22.75
N TRP A 120 -23.67 -13.51 -22.17
CA TRP A 120 -23.99 -14.92 -22.26
C TRP A 120 -24.84 -15.19 -23.50
N ASP A 121 -24.42 -16.16 -24.33
CA ASP A 121 -25.22 -16.73 -25.42
C ASP A 121 -25.67 -18.14 -25.04
N ARG A 122 -26.96 -18.29 -24.77
CA ARG A 122 -27.59 -19.56 -24.39
C ARG A 122 -27.47 -20.63 -25.45
N ASP A 123 -27.55 -20.26 -26.73
CA ASP A 123 -27.64 -21.22 -27.82
C ASP A 123 -26.30 -21.89 -28.09
N THR A 124 -25.21 -21.10 -28.06
CA THR A 124 -23.84 -21.58 -28.26
C THR A 124 -23.16 -22.01 -26.97
N ARG A 125 -23.76 -21.72 -25.81
CA ARG A 125 -23.17 -21.88 -24.48
C ARG A 125 -21.82 -21.18 -24.33
N THR A 126 -21.73 -19.94 -24.79
CA THR A 126 -20.50 -19.14 -24.71
C THR A 126 -20.71 -17.85 -23.95
N MET A 127 -19.72 -17.45 -23.16
CA MET A 127 -19.67 -16.14 -22.52
C MET A 127 -18.60 -15.26 -23.18
N THR A 128 -19.02 -14.13 -23.74
CA THR A 128 -18.15 -13.14 -24.38
C THR A 128 -17.87 -11.99 -23.42
N LEU A 129 -16.60 -11.76 -23.12
CA LEU A 129 -16.12 -10.67 -22.27
C LEU A 129 -15.45 -9.62 -23.15
N ALA A 130 -15.65 -8.33 -22.87
CA ALA A 130 -14.94 -7.27 -23.57
C ALA A 130 -14.71 -6.04 -22.71
N ARG A 131 -13.69 -5.26 -23.05
CA ARG A 131 -13.40 -3.93 -22.49
C ARG A 131 -13.31 -2.88 -23.58
N ASP A 132 -13.49 -1.62 -23.20
CA ASP A 132 -13.32 -0.47 -24.10
C ASP A 132 -11.92 -0.41 -24.74
N HIS A 133 -11.79 0.42 -25.77
CA HIS A 133 -10.61 0.54 -26.63
C HIS A 133 -9.29 0.78 -25.88
N PHE A 134 -9.33 1.45 -24.73
CA PHE A 134 -8.15 1.76 -23.93
C PHE A 134 -8.08 0.94 -22.64
N GLY A 135 -9.14 0.20 -22.31
CA GLY A 135 -9.24 -0.57 -21.07
C GLY A 135 -9.45 0.33 -19.85
N VAL A 136 -10.39 1.26 -19.90
CA VAL A 136 -10.73 2.12 -18.75
C VAL A 136 -11.40 1.30 -17.65
N ARG A 137 -12.42 0.48 -17.96
CA ARG A 137 -13.10 -0.35 -16.95
C ARG A 137 -12.43 -1.71 -16.81
N PRO A 138 -12.07 -2.18 -15.61
CA PRO A 138 -11.42 -3.47 -15.41
C PRO A 138 -12.39 -4.65 -15.58
N LEU A 139 -11.86 -5.77 -16.05
CA LEU A 139 -12.56 -7.05 -16.11
C LEU A 139 -11.54 -8.19 -16.05
N PHE A 140 -11.82 -9.18 -15.21
CA PHE A 140 -10.94 -10.30 -14.94
C PHE A 140 -11.66 -11.62 -15.16
N VAL A 141 -10.89 -12.62 -15.57
CA VAL A 141 -11.32 -14.01 -15.73
C VAL A 141 -10.36 -14.93 -14.99
N ALA A 142 -10.90 -15.97 -14.35
CA ALA A 142 -10.10 -16.98 -13.67
C ALA A 142 -10.67 -18.38 -13.92
N ALA A 143 -9.80 -19.36 -14.03
CA ALA A 143 -10.22 -20.77 -14.11
C ALA A 143 -10.69 -21.26 -12.74
N ALA A 144 -11.81 -21.98 -12.70
CA ALA A 144 -12.39 -22.55 -11.49
C ALA A 144 -12.88 -23.98 -11.75
N GLY A 145 -12.03 -24.96 -11.46
CA GLY A 145 -12.29 -26.36 -11.81
C GLY A 145 -12.36 -26.55 -13.32
N SER A 146 -13.50 -27.03 -13.83
CA SER A 146 -13.78 -27.15 -15.27
C SER A 146 -14.39 -25.88 -15.90
N GLY A 147 -14.68 -24.86 -15.09
CA GLY A 147 -15.37 -23.66 -15.50
C GLY A 147 -14.54 -22.38 -15.32
N TRP A 148 -15.24 -21.26 -15.34
CA TRP A 148 -14.67 -19.92 -15.33
C TRP A 148 -15.42 -19.00 -14.36
N LEU A 149 -14.68 -18.15 -13.67
CA LEU A 149 -15.19 -17.02 -12.91
C LEU A 149 -14.86 -15.72 -13.65
N VAL A 150 -15.77 -14.75 -13.56
CA VAL A 150 -15.62 -13.44 -14.17
C VAL A 150 -16.00 -12.39 -13.13
N ALA A 151 -15.19 -11.33 -13.00
CA ALA A 151 -15.52 -10.22 -12.11
C ALA A 151 -14.82 -8.92 -12.54
N SER A 152 -15.42 -7.77 -12.21
CA SER A 152 -14.77 -6.46 -12.33
C SER A 152 -13.62 -6.25 -11.33
N GLU A 153 -13.62 -6.98 -10.21
CA GLU A 153 -12.65 -6.86 -9.12
C GLU A 153 -12.02 -8.22 -8.79
N ILE A 154 -10.70 -8.25 -8.56
CA ILE A 154 -9.95 -9.47 -8.25
C ILE A 154 -10.39 -10.02 -6.89
N ARG A 155 -10.64 -9.16 -5.91
CA ARG A 155 -11.06 -9.59 -4.56
C ARG A 155 -12.33 -10.45 -4.61
N GLY A 156 -13.29 -10.13 -5.47
CA GLY A 156 -14.47 -10.96 -5.68
C GLY A 156 -14.11 -12.39 -6.08
N ILE A 157 -13.15 -12.56 -7.00
CA ILE A 157 -12.65 -13.89 -7.41
C ILE A 157 -11.94 -14.60 -6.26
N LEU A 158 -11.13 -13.89 -5.47
CA LEU A 158 -10.45 -14.46 -4.31
C LEU A 158 -11.46 -14.92 -3.23
N ASP A 159 -12.54 -14.17 -3.04
CA ASP A 159 -13.61 -14.45 -2.06
C ASP A 159 -14.64 -15.47 -2.57
N SER A 160 -14.53 -15.93 -3.82
CA SER A 160 -15.42 -16.94 -4.40
C SER A 160 -15.47 -18.25 -3.61
N GLY A 161 -14.36 -18.60 -2.94
CA GLY A 161 -14.15 -19.90 -2.28
C GLY A 161 -13.79 -21.03 -3.26
N VAL A 162 -13.66 -20.75 -4.56
CA VAL A 162 -13.40 -21.75 -5.61
C VAL A 162 -12.03 -21.54 -6.26
N HIS A 163 -11.54 -20.30 -6.31
CA HIS A 163 -10.21 -19.97 -6.82
C HIS A 163 -9.12 -20.14 -5.76
N GLU A 164 -7.98 -20.74 -6.14
CA GLU A 164 -6.84 -20.89 -5.24
C GLU A 164 -6.06 -19.58 -5.12
N ARG A 165 -5.92 -19.06 -3.89
CA ARG A 165 -5.18 -17.82 -3.62
C ARG A 165 -3.67 -18.08 -3.64
N ARG A 166 -2.98 -17.70 -4.73
CA ARG A 166 -1.52 -17.76 -4.83
C ARG A 166 -0.94 -16.51 -5.51
N PRO A 167 0.25 -16.05 -5.09
CA PRO A 167 0.95 -14.96 -5.77
C PRO A 167 1.51 -15.43 -7.13
N ASP A 168 1.58 -14.53 -8.10
CA ASP A 168 2.28 -14.76 -9.37
C ASP A 168 3.74 -14.27 -9.29
N ASP A 169 4.65 -15.20 -9.00
CA ASP A 169 6.08 -14.92 -8.78
C ASP A 169 6.75 -14.24 -9.98
N ARG A 170 6.36 -14.60 -11.20
CA ARG A 170 6.89 -14.01 -12.44
C ARG A 170 6.51 -12.53 -12.53
N THR A 171 5.25 -12.19 -12.27
CA THR A 171 4.75 -10.80 -12.28
C THR A 171 5.40 -9.99 -11.17
N ILE A 172 5.55 -10.54 -9.96
CA ILE A 172 6.30 -9.91 -8.86
C ILE A 172 7.74 -9.62 -9.27
N TYR A 173 8.42 -10.57 -9.92
CA TYR A 173 9.80 -10.37 -10.39
C TYR A 173 9.88 -9.24 -11.42
N ARG A 174 9.01 -9.24 -12.43
CA ARG A 174 8.97 -8.20 -13.47
C ARG A 174 8.70 -6.82 -12.88
N TYR A 175 7.78 -6.73 -11.92
CA TYR A 175 7.49 -5.50 -11.19
C TYR A 175 8.70 -4.98 -10.40
N LEU A 176 9.36 -5.84 -9.60
CA LEU A 176 10.53 -5.47 -8.81
C LEU A 176 11.73 -5.12 -9.69
N ARG A 177 11.96 -5.87 -10.77
CA ARG A 177 13.13 -5.68 -11.63
C ARG A 177 12.96 -4.55 -12.64
N PHE A 178 11.85 -4.53 -13.37
CA PHE A 178 11.64 -3.67 -14.54
C PHE A 178 10.74 -2.46 -14.29
N ARG A 179 10.06 -2.37 -13.14
CA ARG A 179 9.04 -1.33 -12.84
C ARG A 179 7.82 -1.39 -13.75
N VAL A 180 7.51 -2.59 -14.23
CA VAL A 180 6.42 -2.84 -15.16
C VAL A 180 5.17 -3.23 -14.39
N HIS A 181 4.02 -2.76 -14.84
CA HIS A 181 2.70 -3.01 -14.29
C HIS A 181 1.77 -3.35 -15.45
N ASP A 182 0.78 -4.21 -15.20
CA ASP A 182 -0.30 -4.50 -16.15
C ASP A 182 0.19 -4.90 -17.56
N ASP A 183 1.32 -5.62 -17.60
CA ASP A 183 1.95 -6.11 -18.83
C ASP A 183 1.35 -7.44 -19.28
N GLY A 184 0.42 -7.32 -20.23
CA GLY A 184 -0.33 -8.43 -20.76
C GLY A 184 -1.47 -8.89 -19.84
N PRO A 185 -1.93 -10.15 -20.01
CA PRO A 185 -3.10 -10.65 -19.30
C PRO A 185 -2.80 -11.00 -17.84
N ALA A 186 -1.54 -11.21 -17.44
CA ALA A 186 -1.22 -11.63 -16.08
C ALA A 186 -1.56 -10.54 -15.04
N THR A 187 -1.96 -10.99 -13.86
CA THR A 187 -2.09 -10.16 -12.64
C THR A 187 -1.08 -10.63 -11.61
N PHE A 188 -0.97 -9.91 -10.48
CA PHE A 188 -0.17 -10.37 -9.35
C PHE A 188 -0.73 -11.63 -8.66
N PHE A 189 -1.93 -12.08 -9.03
CA PHE A 189 -2.53 -13.31 -8.53
C PHE A 189 -2.47 -14.41 -9.58
N ALA A 190 -1.87 -15.54 -9.22
CA ALA A 190 -1.71 -16.67 -10.12
C ALA A 190 -3.09 -17.20 -10.57
N GLY A 191 -3.25 -17.39 -11.88
CA GLY A 191 -4.47 -17.92 -12.49
C GLY A 191 -5.62 -16.93 -12.64
N ILE A 192 -5.43 -15.65 -12.27
CA ILE A 192 -6.39 -14.57 -12.55
C ILE A 192 -5.80 -13.72 -13.67
N GLU A 193 -6.53 -13.66 -14.77
CA GLU A 193 -6.13 -12.95 -15.97
C GLU A 193 -7.04 -11.76 -16.25
N ARG A 194 -6.43 -10.68 -16.72
CA ARG A 194 -7.09 -9.46 -17.18
C ARG A 194 -7.58 -9.65 -18.61
N VAL A 195 -8.77 -9.13 -18.91
CA VAL A 195 -9.21 -8.89 -20.29
C VAL A 195 -8.47 -7.66 -20.82
N GLY A 196 -7.87 -7.73 -22.00
CA GLY A 196 -7.08 -6.65 -22.61
C GLY A 196 -7.92 -5.45 -23.06
N ALA A 197 -7.26 -4.32 -23.31
CA ALA A 197 -7.88 -3.16 -23.94
C ALA A 197 -8.31 -3.49 -25.38
N GLY A 198 -9.53 -3.14 -25.76
CA GLY A 198 -10.07 -3.46 -27.09
C GLY A 198 -10.10 -4.96 -27.41
N GLU A 199 -10.06 -5.82 -26.38
CA GLU A 199 -10.05 -7.28 -26.50
C GLU A 199 -11.44 -7.86 -26.26
N VAL A 200 -11.76 -8.91 -27.01
CA VAL A 200 -12.82 -9.88 -26.74
C VAL A 200 -12.19 -11.17 -26.24
N VAL A 201 -12.70 -11.69 -25.13
CA VAL A 201 -12.40 -13.03 -24.61
C VAL A 201 -13.67 -13.86 -24.66
N THR A 202 -13.66 -14.96 -25.39
CA THR A 202 -14.80 -15.89 -25.47
C THR A 202 -14.49 -17.15 -24.66
N LEU A 203 -15.34 -17.41 -23.67
CA LEU A 203 -15.31 -18.60 -22.82
C LEU A 203 -16.38 -19.57 -23.30
N GLY A 204 -16.05 -20.85 -23.42
CA GLY A 204 -17.02 -21.86 -23.83
C GLY A 204 -16.49 -23.30 -23.75
N PRO A 205 -17.23 -24.26 -24.31
CA PRO A 205 -16.87 -25.68 -24.28
C PRO A 205 -15.53 -25.99 -24.95
N GLN A 206 -15.08 -25.13 -25.87
CA GLN A 206 -13.80 -25.27 -26.58
C GLN A 206 -12.61 -24.65 -25.83
N GLY A 207 -12.86 -24.06 -24.65
CA GLY A 207 -11.85 -23.37 -23.84
C GLY A 207 -12.00 -21.84 -23.92
N ILE A 208 -10.85 -21.16 -23.95
CA ILE A 208 -10.75 -19.70 -23.98
C ILE A 208 -10.16 -19.25 -25.31
N GLU A 209 -10.83 -18.31 -25.99
CA GLU A 209 -10.33 -17.64 -27.18
C GLU A 209 -10.16 -16.14 -26.90
N ARG A 210 -9.09 -15.53 -27.41
CA ARG A 210 -8.79 -14.11 -27.25
C ARG A 210 -8.51 -13.46 -28.60
N ARG A 211 -9.13 -12.31 -28.87
CA ARG A 211 -8.87 -11.51 -30.08
C ARG A 211 -9.21 -10.05 -29.85
N HIS A 212 -8.59 -9.15 -30.62
CA HIS A 212 -9.01 -7.74 -30.64
C HIS A 212 -10.25 -7.55 -31.52
N TYR A 213 -11.22 -6.76 -31.06
CA TYR A 213 -12.38 -6.35 -31.87
C TYR A 213 -12.15 -5.03 -32.61
N THR A 214 -11.10 -4.29 -32.22
CA THR A 214 -10.74 -3.00 -32.79
C THR A 214 -9.34 -3.05 -33.40
N ARG A 215 -9.11 -2.17 -34.39
CA ARG A 215 -7.79 -1.96 -35.01
C ARG A 215 -7.13 -0.66 -34.56
N LEU A 216 -7.64 -0.01 -33.51
CA LEU A 216 -7.18 1.31 -33.09
C LEU A 216 -5.65 1.35 -32.88
N ARG A 217 -5.06 0.34 -32.25
CA ARG A 217 -3.61 0.30 -32.02
C ARG A 217 -2.83 0.29 -33.34
N GLU A 218 -3.24 -0.57 -34.28
CA GLU A 218 -2.65 -0.67 -35.60
C GLU A 218 -2.84 0.66 -36.34
N GLU A 219 -4.06 1.20 -36.39
CA GLU A 219 -4.42 2.47 -37.04
C GLU A 219 -3.52 3.62 -36.60
N LEU A 220 -3.30 3.79 -35.29
CA LEU A 220 -2.43 4.84 -34.76
C LEU A 220 -0.98 4.66 -35.22
N ALA A 221 -0.50 3.41 -35.26
CA ALA A 221 0.82 3.10 -35.80
C ALA A 221 0.91 3.35 -37.32
N GLU A 222 -0.19 3.21 -38.08
CA GLU A 222 -0.23 3.51 -39.52
C GLU A 222 -0.20 5.00 -39.79
N LEU A 223 -1.01 5.78 -39.06
CA LEU A 223 -1.07 7.24 -39.16
C LEU A 223 0.30 7.86 -38.89
N ALA A 224 1.05 7.34 -37.91
CA ALA A 224 2.40 7.80 -37.60
C ALA A 224 3.44 7.58 -38.72
N ARG A 225 3.17 6.72 -39.71
CA ARG A 225 4.12 6.46 -40.83
C ARG A 225 4.10 7.55 -41.90
N SER A 226 3.02 8.31 -42.00
CA SER A 226 2.89 9.38 -43.01
C SER A 226 2.20 10.61 -42.40
N PRO A 227 2.85 11.24 -41.41
CA PRO A 227 2.26 12.35 -40.70
C PRO A 227 2.18 13.61 -41.58
N ARG A 228 1.14 14.41 -41.39
CA ARG A 228 1.05 15.76 -41.98
C ARG A 228 1.84 16.78 -41.13
N PRO A 229 2.38 17.84 -41.75
CA PRO A 229 3.09 18.88 -41.01
C PRO A 229 2.24 19.58 -39.95
N TYR A 230 2.83 19.91 -38.80
CA TYR A 230 2.17 20.72 -37.78
C TYR A 230 1.95 22.17 -38.24
N THR A 231 0.76 22.72 -37.95
CA THR A 231 0.38 24.11 -38.29
C THR A 231 -0.42 24.75 -37.16
N PRO A 232 -0.55 26.09 -37.10
CA PRO A 232 -1.43 26.76 -36.14
C PRO A 232 -2.90 26.28 -36.24
N ALA A 233 -3.40 26.02 -37.45
CA ALA A 233 -4.74 25.48 -37.65
C ALA A 233 -4.91 24.08 -37.03
N ALA A 234 -3.84 23.28 -36.95
CA ALA A 234 -3.87 22.00 -36.24
C ALA A 234 -4.04 22.18 -34.73
N ALA A 235 -3.57 23.28 -34.13
CA ALA A 235 -3.83 23.58 -32.73
C ALA A 235 -5.31 23.92 -32.48
N ASP A 236 -5.94 24.66 -33.39
CA ASP A 236 -7.37 24.98 -33.32
C ASP A 236 -8.25 23.72 -33.50
N GLU A 237 -7.87 22.83 -34.43
CA GLU A 237 -8.53 21.54 -34.65
C GLU A 237 -8.38 20.63 -33.42
N PHE A 238 -7.19 20.57 -32.82
CA PHE A 238 -6.95 19.88 -31.56
C PHE A 238 -7.83 20.41 -30.44
N ARG A 239 -7.92 21.75 -30.28
CA ARG A 239 -8.77 22.39 -29.27
C ARG A 239 -10.23 21.98 -29.47
N SER A 240 -10.69 21.96 -30.72
CA SER A 240 -12.07 21.60 -31.06
C SER A 240 -12.38 20.15 -30.70
N LEU A 241 -11.47 19.21 -31.02
CA LEU A 241 -11.60 17.80 -30.66
C LEU A 241 -11.58 17.57 -29.15
N LEU A 242 -10.65 18.21 -28.43
CA LEU A 242 -10.58 18.10 -26.97
C LEU A 242 -11.82 18.71 -26.30
N THR A 243 -12.32 19.84 -26.82
CA THR A 243 -13.59 20.45 -26.35
C THR A 243 -14.76 19.51 -26.56
N ALA A 244 -14.85 18.85 -27.73
CA ALA A 244 -15.87 17.85 -27.99
C ALA A 244 -15.75 16.65 -27.05
N ALA A 245 -14.54 16.17 -26.77
CA ALA A 245 -14.29 15.09 -25.83
C ALA A 245 -14.70 15.45 -24.39
N VAL A 246 -14.43 16.69 -23.95
CA VAL A 246 -14.90 17.25 -22.66
C VAL A 246 -16.42 17.31 -22.64
N ARG A 247 -17.07 17.88 -23.67
CA ARG A 247 -18.53 18.02 -23.75
C ARG A 247 -19.24 16.67 -23.69
N ARG A 248 -18.77 15.67 -24.44
CA ARG A 248 -19.33 14.31 -24.41
C ARG A 248 -19.23 13.68 -23.02
N ARG A 249 -18.16 13.98 -22.28
CA ARG A 249 -17.89 13.46 -20.93
C ARG A 249 -18.41 14.35 -19.80
N SER A 250 -18.89 15.57 -20.06
CA SER A 250 -19.57 16.39 -19.06
C SER A 250 -21.08 16.14 -19.03
N ALA A 251 -21.66 15.49 -20.06
CA ALA A 251 -23.07 15.11 -20.06
C ALA A 251 -23.40 14.23 -18.84
N SER A 252 -24.05 14.82 -17.84
CA SER A 252 -24.40 14.20 -16.56
C SER A 252 -25.68 14.84 -16.02
N THR A 253 -26.47 14.08 -15.25
CA THR A 253 -27.62 14.61 -14.50
C THR A 253 -27.22 15.24 -13.17
N GLY A 254 -25.98 15.01 -12.72
CA GLY A 254 -25.41 15.55 -11.47
C GLY A 254 -24.32 16.58 -11.73
N ARG A 255 -23.72 17.10 -10.64
CA ARG A 255 -22.60 18.05 -10.73
C ARG A 255 -21.42 17.43 -11.48
N VAL A 256 -20.67 18.28 -12.18
CA VAL A 256 -19.41 17.93 -12.83
C VAL A 256 -18.32 18.86 -12.35
N GLY A 257 -17.18 18.31 -11.99
CA GLY A 257 -16.02 19.07 -11.54
C GLY A 257 -14.72 18.48 -12.08
N THR A 258 -13.60 19.10 -11.73
CA THR A 258 -12.28 18.75 -12.27
C THR A 258 -11.29 18.38 -11.16
N ALA A 259 -10.57 17.28 -11.33
CA ALA A 259 -9.35 17.01 -10.57
C ALA A 259 -8.24 17.93 -11.09
N LEU A 260 -7.95 19.02 -10.35
CA LEU A 260 -7.06 20.08 -10.79
C LEU A 260 -5.67 19.95 -10.16
N SER A 261 -4.67 19.68 -10.98
CA SER A 261 -3.25 19.78 -10.63
C SER A 261 -2.62 21.05 -11.21
N GLY A 262 -1.34 21.31 -10.92
CA GLY A 262 -0.59 22.39 -11.57
C GLY A 262 -0.08 22.04 -12.97
N GLY A 263 -0.43 20.86 -13.49
CA GLY A 263 -0.14 20.42 -14.84
C GLY A 263 -1.07 21.05 -15.88
N ILE A 264 -0.58 21.19 -17.11
CA ILE A 264 -1.35 21.73 -18.24
C ILE A 264 -2.56 20.86 -18.61
N ASP A 265 -2.50 19.55 -18.38
CA ASP A 265 -3.58 18.63 -18.78
C ASP A 265 -4.86 18.90 -17.99
N SER A 266 -4.77 18.86 -16.66
CA SER A 266 -5.91 19.17 -15.78
C SER A 266 -6.36 20.62 -15.90
N ALA A 267 -5.42 21.56 -16.11
CA ALA A 267 -5.77 22.96 -16.34
C ALA A 267 -6.59 23.12 -17.63
N ALA A 268 -6.20 22.42 -18.71
CA ALA A 268 -6.95 22.42 -19.96
C ALA A 268 -8.36 21.85 -19.77
N ILE A 269 -8.50 20.74 -19.04
CA ILE A 269 -9.82 20.18 -18.71
C ILE A 269 -10.68 21.18 -17.94
N ALA A 270 -10.15 21.80 -16.88
CA ALA A 270 -10.89 22.78 -16.08
C ALA A 270 -11.39 23.97 -16.93
N SER A 271 -10.51 24.54 -17.77
CA SER A 271 -10.86 25.67 -18.64
C SER A 271 -11.83 25.30 -19.76
N LEU A 272 -11.72 24.11 -20.35
CA LEU A 272 -12.64 23.67 -21.39
C LEU A 272 -14.00 23.27 -20.80
N LEU A 273 -14.04 22.68 -19.60
CA LEU A 273 -15.28 22.42 -18.89
C LEU A 273 -16.01 23.74 -18.58
N ASP A 274 -15.28 24.75 -18.09
CA ASP A 274 -15.83 26.10 -17.88
C ASP A 274 -16.49 26.64 -19.15
N ALA A 275 -15.77 26.57 -20.28
CA ALA A 275 -16.30 27.03 -21.57
C ALA A 275 -17.56 26.26 -22.01
N VAL A 276 -17.56 24.92 -21.87
CA VAL A 276 -18.69 24.07 -22.26
C VAL A 276 -19.94 24.33 -21.41
N GLU A 277 -19.78 24.46 -20.09
CA GLU A 277 -20.91 24.72 -19.17
C GLU A 277 -21.55 26.11 -19.43
N HIS A 278 -20.73 27.13 -19.70
CA HIS A 278 -21.22 28.48 -19.98
C HIS A 278 -21.85 28.60 -21.38
N GLU A 279 -21.35 27.87 -22.38
CA GLU A 279 -22.02 27.77 -23.69
C GLU A 279 -23.42 27.14 -23.57
N ALA A 280 -23.59 26.19 -22.65
CA ALA A 280 -24.87 25.54 -22.38
C ALA A 280 -25.85 26.41 -21.55
N GLY A 281 -25.42 27.62 -21.13
CA GLY A 281 -26.22 28.51 -20.30
C GLY A 281 -26.23 28.15 -18.81
N GLY A 282 -25.33 27.27 -18.37
CA GLY A 282 -25.11 26.97 -16.95
C GLY A 282 -24.55 28.19 -16.21
N SER A 283 -25.07 28.44 -15.00
CA SER A 283 -24.64 29.54 -14.13
C SER A 283 -23.85 29.07 -12.90
N ASP A 284 -23.75 27.76 -12.70
CA ASP A 284 -23.17 27.19 -11.50
C ASP A 284 -21.67 27.07 -11.64
N ALA A 285 -20.95 27.38 -10.56
CA ALA A 285 -19.51 27.22 -10.51
C ALA A 285 -19.16 25.71 -10.52
N GLN A 286 -18.20 25.31 -11.36
CA GLN A 286 -17.67 23.94 -11.31
C GLN A 286 -16.83 23.76 -10.04
N ASP A 287 -16.88 22.56 -9.45
CA ASP A 287 -16.00 22.20 -8.35
C ASP A 287 -14.61 21.81 -8.89
N THR A 288 -13.55 22.22 -8.20
CA THR A 288 -12.17 21.77 -8.49
C THR A 288 -11.51 21.23 -7.24
N TRP A 289 -10.77 20.13 -7.34
CA TRP A 289 -10.06 19.53 -6.21
C TRP A 289 -8.56 19.44 -6.47
N SER A 290 -7.78 19.98 -5.55
CA SER A 290 -6.32 20.05 -5.65
C SER A 290 -5.64 19.59 -4.36
N ALA A 291 -4.82 18.55 -4.48
CA ALA A 291 -3.84 18.21 -3.45
C ALA A 291 -2.61 19.13 -3.61
N VAL A 292 -2.22 19.82 -2.54
CA VAL A 292 -1.05 20.70 -2.51
C VAL A 292 -0.03 20.23 -1.47
N TYR A 293 1.25 20.57 -1.66
CA TYR A 293 2.34 20.11 -0.81
C TYR A 293 3.28 21.26 -0.42
N PRO A 294 2.83 22.21 0.42
CA PRO A 294 3.59 23.41 0.74
C PRO A 294 5.03 23.12 1.17
N GLY A 295 5.99 23.82 0.55
CA GLY A 295 7.42 23.70 0.86
C GLY A 295 8.10 22.45 0.29
N SER A 296 7.37 21.59 -0.43
CA SER A 296 7.97 20.49 -1.19
C SER A 296 8.51 20.96 -2.55
N ARG A 297 9.44 20.21 -3.12
CA ARG A 297 9.98 20.46 -4.48
C ARG A 297 8.96 20.22 -5.59
N ILE A 298 7.88 19.52 -5.26
CA ILE A 298 6.79 19.16 -6.17
C ILE A 298 5.54 19.99 -5.91
N ASP A 299 5.64 21.05 -5.10
CA ASP A 299 4.51 21.91 -4.80
C ASP A 299 4.03 22.62 -6.08
N GLU A 300 2.74 22.46 -6.37
CA GLU A 300 2.07 22.98 -7.56
C GLU A 300 1.04 24.06 -7.23
N GLN A 301 0.98 24.49 -5.96
CA GLN A 301 -0.02 25.45 -5.48
C GLN A 301 -0.07 26.73 -6.33
N ALA A 302 1.09 27.29 -6.70
CA ALA A 302 1.16 28.51 -7.50
C ALA A 302 0.52 28.37 -8.89
N GLN A 303 0.60 27.19 -9.51
CA GLN A 303 -0.05 26.92 -10.79
C GLN A 303 -1.56 26.74 -10.62
N VAL A 304 -1.98 26.03 -9.58
CA VAL A 304 -3.40 25.88 -9.22
C VAL A 304 -4.04 27.25 -8.95
N ASP A 305 -3.35 28.11 -8.20
CA ASP A 305 -3.74 29.50 -7.93
C ASP A 305 -3.93 30.29 -9.23
N ALA A 306 -2.98 30.20 -10.17
CA ALA A 306 -3.06 30.92 -11.42
C ALA A 306 -4.27 30.50 -12.28
N VAL A 307 -4.55 29.18 -12.36
CA VAL A 307 -5.69 28.65 -13.13
C VAL A 307 -7.01 29.07 -12.48
N THR A 308 -7.15 28.84 -11.16
CA THR A 308 -8.38 29.19 -10.43
C THR A 308 -8.65 30.70 -10.46
N ALA A 309 -7.63 31.54 -10.36
CA ALA A 309 -7.76 33.00 -10.51
C ALA A 309 -8.24 33.41 -11.92
N GLY A 310 -7.77 32.72 -12.97
CA GLY A 310 -8.20 32.96 -14.35
C GLY A 310 -9.67 32.57 -14.61
N LEU A 311 -10.16 31.55 -13.89
CA LEU A 311 -11.56 31.11 -13.96
C LEU A 311 -12.47 31.98 -13.07
N GLY A 312 -11.93 32.55 -11.99
CA GLY A 312 -12.63 33.52 -11.14
C GLY A 312 -13.80 32.90 -10.38
N ALA A 313 -14.94 33.61 -10.33
CA ALA A 313 -16.14 33.16 -9.61
C ALA A 313 -16.86 31.96 -10.27
N ARG A 314 -16.35 31.45 -11.40
CA ARG A 314 -16.90 30.30 -12.13
C ARG A 314 -16.40 28.95 -11.59
N VAL A 315 -15.53 28.97 -10.57
CA VAL A 315 -15.02 27.76 -9.91
C VAL A 315 -15.15 27.86 -8.39
N GLU A 316 -15.53 26.75 -7.76
CA GLU A 316 -15.36 26.52 -6.32
C GLU A 316 -14.10 25.66 -6.13
N ALA A 317 -13.06 26.23 -5.52
CA ALA A 317 -11.75 25.60 -5.40
C ALA A 317 -11.54 24.93 -4.04
N HIS A 318 -11.46 23.60 -4.04
CA HIS A 318 -11.17 22.76 -2.87
C HIS A 318 -9.71 22.38 -2.83
N ARG A 319 -9.02 22.74 -1.75
CA ARG A 319 -7.60 22.44 -1.54
C ARG A 319 -7.40 21.69 -0.26
N PHE A 320 -6.50 20.73 -0.28
CA PHE A 320 -6.14 19.95 0.89
C PHE A 320 -4.67 19.51 0.81
N GLU A 321 -4.11 19.19 1.98
CA GLU A 321 -2.69 18.92 2.16
C GLU A 321 -2.50 17.50 2.72
N PRO A 322 -2.35 16.47 1.88
CA PRO A 322 -2.09 15.13 2.37
C PRO A 322 -0.77 15.08 3.15
N THR A 323 -0.79 14.45 4.32
CA THR A 323 0.37 14.35 5.21
C THR A 323 0.98 12.95 5.24
N PRO A 324 2.26 12.79 5.65
CA PRO A 324 2.85 11.48 5.88
C PRO A 324 2.09 10.63 6.93
N SER A 325 1.50 11.27 7.95
CA SER A 325 0.76 10.58 9.01
C SER A 325 -0.55 9.99 8.48
N GLU A 326 -1.27 10.74 7.65
CA GLU A 326 -2.46 10.23 6.96
C GLU A 326 -2.09 9.14 5.96
N PHE A 327 -1.02 9.33 5.19
CA PHE A 327 -0.52 8.29 4.28
C PHE A 327 -0.20 7.00 5.04
N LYS A 328 0.41 7.08 6.22
CA LYS A 328 0.65 5.91 7.07
C LYS A 328 -0.66 5.23 7.48
N LYS A 329 -1.67 6.00 7.89
CA LYS A 329 -2.99 5.48 8.29
C LYS A 329 -3.70 4.79 7.12
N ASP A 330 -3.69 5.44 5.96
CA ASP A 330 -4.42 4.98 4.77
C ASP A 330 -3.64 3.91 3.97
N MET A 331 -2.39 3.62 4.34
CA MET A 331 -1.48 2.80 3.54
C MET A 331 -2.06 1.42 3.21
N ARG A 332 -2.63 0.74 4.22
CA ARG A 332 -3.24 -0.58 4.05
C ARG A 332 -4.53 -0.52 3.23
N ASP A 333 -5.39 0.48 3.46
CA ASP A 333 -6.60 0.67 2.65
C ASP A 333 -6.26 0.96 1.18
N LEU A 334 -5.20 1.74 0.93
CA LEU A 334 -4.70 1.98 -0.43
C LEU A 334 -4.24 0.69 -1.09
N VAL A 335 -3.46 -0.16 -0.40
CA VAL A 335 -3.03 -1.47 -0.95
C VAL A 335 -4.23 -2.37 -1.24
N ARG A 336 -5.17 -2.47 -0.29
CA ARG A 336 -6.42 -3.23 -0.42
C ARG A 336 -7.27 -2.75 -1.61
N THR A 337 -7.42 -1.45 -1.75
CA THR A 337 -8.19 -0.79 -2.82
C THR A 337 -7.59 -1.06 -4.19
N GLN A 338 -6.27 -1.02 -4.30
CA GLN A 338 -5.58 -1.14 -5.59
C GLN A 338 -5.51 -2.59 -6.07
N GLU A 339 -5.65 -3.56 -5.17
CA GLU A 339 -5.58 -5.02 -5.36
C GLU A 339 -4.26 -5.56 -5.90
N GLU A 340 -3.54 -4.77 -6.71
CA GLU A 340 -2.23 -5.06 -7.26
C GLU A 340 -1.24 -3.96 -6.85
N PRO A 341 0.05 -4.29 -6.59
CA PRO A 341 1.09 -3.35 -6.21
C PRO A 341 1.23 -2.10 -7.11
N LEU A 342 1.70 -1.01 -6.51
CA LEU A 342 1.86 0.33 -7.11
C LEU A 342 3.34 0.70 -7.26
N GLY A 343 3.73 1.24 -8.42
CA GLY A 343 5.12 1.64 -8.66
C GLY A 343 5.63 2.81 -7.81
N SER A 344 4.72 3.64 -7.27
CA SER A 344 5.01 4.78 -6.39
C SER A 344 3.85 5.04 -5.44
N THR A 345 4.02 5.98 -4.52
CA THR A 345 2.91 6.51 -3.71
C THR A 345 2.13 7.62 -4.41
N GLY A 346 2.43 7.98 -5.66
CA GLY A 346 1.70 9.00 -6.43
C GLY A 346 0.19 8.76 -6.59
N PRO A 347 -0.29 7.52 -6.83
CA PRO A 347 -1.70 7.14 -6.76
C PRO A 347 -2.45 7.63 -5.50
N TYR A 348 -1.76 7.79 -4.37
CA TYR A 348 -2.38 8.27 -3.13
C TYR A 348 -2.86 9.72 -3.24
N THR A 349 -2.22 10.55 -4.07
CA THR A 349 -2.68 11.91 -4.35
C THR A 349 -4.10 11.88 -4.92
N GLN A 350 -4.35 11.04 -5.93
CA GLN A 350 -5.67 10.91 -6.55
C GLN A 350 -6.67 10.22 -5.61
N TYR A 351 -6.22 9.23 -4.82
CA TYR A 351 -7.04 8.63 -3.76
C TYR A 351 -7.64 9.71 -2.85
N ARG A 352 -6.82 10.67 -2.38
CA ARG A 352 -7.29 11.79 -1.56
C ARG A 352 -8.17 12.78 -2.33
N VAL A 353 -7.87 13.07 -3.60
CA VAL A 353 -8.74 13.89 -4.46
C VAL A 353 -10.15 13.30 -4.55
N LEU A 354 -10.26 12.00 -4.84
CA LEU A 354 -11.56 11.35 -4.99
C LEU A 354 -12.27 11.15 -3.65
N GLN A 355 -11.52 10.99 -2.54
CA GLN A 355 -12.09 11.00 -1.20
C GLN A 355 -12.77 12.34 -0.87
N GLU A 356 -12.15 13.47 -1.22
CA GLU A 356 -12.75 14.80 -1.03
C GLU A 356 -13.91 15.04 -2.01
N ALA A 357 -13.79 14.60 -3.26
CA ALA A 357 -14.85 14.75 -4.27
C ALA A 357 -16.12 13.95 -3.92
N ALA A 358 -15.98 12.80 -3.27
CA ALA A 358 -17.10 11.96 -2.84
C ALA A 358 -18.06 12.66 -1.87
N GLN A 359 -17.62 13.72 -1.20
CA GLN A 359 -18.46 14.50 -0.28
C GLN A 359 -19.52 15.36 -1.00
N ARG A 360 -19.44 15.49 -2.34
CA ARG A 360 -20.29 16.39 -3.14
C ARG A 360 -21.15 15.69 -4.21
N ASP A 361 -21.12 14.35 -4.29
CA ASP A 361 -21.83 13.56 -5.31
C ASP A 361 -21.61 14.10 -6.75
N THR A 362 -20.33 14.18 -7.14
CA THR A 362 -19.88 14.82 -8.38
C THR A 362 -19.23 13.82 -9.34
N VAL A 363 -19.47 14.00 -10.64
CA VAL A 363 -18.65 13.41 -11.70
C VAL A 363 -17.35 14.20 -11.83
N VAL A 364 -16.21 13.51 -11.78
CA VAL A 364 -14.89 14.15 -11.85
C VAL A 364 -14.26 13.93 -13.22
N LEU A 365 -13.94 15.02 -13.92
CA LEU A 365 -13.09 14.99 -15.11
C LEU A 365 -11.62 15.08 -14.68
N ASP A 366 -10.79 14.18 -15.23
CA ASP A 366 -9.38 14.08 -14.89
C ASP A 366 -8.51 14.12 -16.18
N GLY A 367 -7.33 14.74 -16.08
CA GLY A 367 -6.38 14.95 -17.18
C GLY A 367 -5.49 13.76 -17.53
N HIS A 368 -5.69 12.58 -16.92
CA HIS A 368 -4.95 11.36 -17.27
C HIS A 368 -5.11 10.98 -18.76
N GLY A 369 -4.05 10.39 -19.33
CA GLY A 369 -3.93 10.09 -20.77
C GLY A 369 -3.24 11.19 -21.57
N GLY A 370 -3.21 12.44 -21.08
CA GLY A 370 -2.56 13.54 -21.79
C GLY A 370 -1.03 13.40 -21.88
N ASP A 371 -0.37 12.77 -20.91
CA ASP A 371 1.09 12.55 -20.97
C ASP A 371 1.47 11.45 -21.97
N GLU A 372 0.73 10.35 -21.97
CA GLU A 372 0.89 9.20 -22.86
C GLU A 372 0.55 9.55 -24.32
N LEU A 373 -0.49 10.36 -24.54
CA LEU A 373 -0.89 10.76 -25.89
C LEU A 373 0.04 11.82 -26.50
N LEU A 374 0.50 12.80 -25.71
CA LEU A 374 1.12 14.04 -26.23
C LEU A 374 2.63 14.15 -25.99
N GLY A 375 3.28 13.08 -25.55
CA GLY A 375 4.73 13.10 -25.31
C GLY A 375 5.12 13.86 -24.04
N GLY A 376 4.39 13.67 -22.94
CA GLY A 376 4.56 14.44 -21.70
C GLY A 376 5.69 14.01 -20.76
N PHE A 377 6.18 12.77 -20.86
CA PHE A 377 7.28 12.29 -20.03
C PHE A 377 8.65 12.72 -20.56
N GLY A 378 9.57 13.12 -19.68
CA GLY A 378 10.89 13.55 -20.14
C GLY A 378 11.76 12.42 -20.76
N ALA A 379 11.35 11.15 -20.66
CA ALA A 379 11.96 10.08 -21.46
C ALA A 379 11.67 10.26 -22.96
N HIS A 380 10.48 10.74 -23.31
CA HIS A 380 10.07 11.03 -24.69
C HIS A 380 10.99 12.05 -25.35
N HIS A 381 11.41 13.09 -24.62
CA HIS A 381 12.36 14.08 -25.13
C HIS A 381 13.71 13.44 -25.53
N LEU A 382 14.22 12.49 -24.74
CA LEU A 382 15.46 11.79 -25.08
C LEU A 382 15.28 10.87 -26.30
N ILE A 383 14.12 10.22 -26.43
CA ILE A 383 13.78 9.37 -27.58
C ILE A 383 13.66 10.24 -28.84
N HIS A 384 12.98 11.38 -28.74
CA HIS A 384 12.84 12.36 -29.81
C HIS A 384 14.21 12.87 -30.31
N LEU A 385 15.12 13.24 -29.41
CA LEU A 385 16.48 13.64 -29.79
C LEU A 385 17.23 12.52 -30.54
N ARG A 386 17.05 11.25 -30.15
CA ARG A 386 17.65 10.11 -30.88
C ARG A 386 16.99 9.90 -32.24
N ALA A 387 15.67 10.00 -32.33
CA ALA A 387 14.93 9.91 -33.59
C ALA A 387 15.36 11.02 -34.56
N LEU A 388 15.46 12.27 -34.08
CA LEU A 388 15.98 13.39 -34.86
C LEU A 388 17.42 13.13 -35.33
N LYS A 389 18.30 12.61 -34.46
CA LYS A 389 19.68 12.29 -34.84
C LYS A 389 19.74 11.24 -35.96
N GLY A 390 18.83 10.27 -35.94
CA GLY A 390 18.69 9.27 -37.01
C GLY A 390 18.23 9.86 -38.35
N ARG A 391 17.47 10.97 -38.32
CA ARG A 391 17.00 11.69 -39.52
C ARG A 391 18.00 12.75 -40.01
N SER A 392 18.53 13.59 -39.11
CA SER A 392 19.48 14.67 -39.38
C SER A 392 20.23 15.11 -38.12
N ALA A 393 21.56 15.05 -38.16
CA ALA A 393 22.42 15.50 -37.07
C ALA A 393 22.26 17.01 -36.77
N ALA A 394 21.98 17.83 -37.79
CA ALA A 394 21.79 19.27 -37.63
C ALA A 394 20.50 19.60 -36.87
N LEU A 395 19.40 18.90 -37.17
CA LEU A 395 18.13 19.05 -36.44
C LEU A 395 18.29 18.65 -34.98
N ALA A 396 18.95 17.51 -34.72
CA ALA A 396 19.22 17.07 -33.36
C ALA A 396 20.11 18.05 -32.57
N ALA A 397 21.13 18.64 -33.21
CA ALA A 397 21.99 19.63 -32.57
C ALA A 397 21.24 20.94 -32.25
N SER A 398 20.36 21.39 -33.14
CA SER A 398 19.50 22.56 -32.91
C SER A 398 18.54 22.33 -31.75
N GLU A 399 17.82 21.20 -31.74
CA GLU A 399 16.89 20.84 -30.66
C GLU A 399 17.63 20.67 -29.33
N LEU A 400 18.79 20.01 -29.34
CA LEU A 400 19.64 19.86 -28.16
C LEU A 400 20.06 21.22 -27.58
N GLY A 401 20.49 22.15 -28.44
CA GLY A 401 20.90 23.50 -28.02
C GLY A 401 19.77 24.28 -27.35
N ARG A 402 18.53 24.12 -27.82
CA ARG A 402 17.33 24.80 -27.30
C ARG A 402 16.69 24.12 -26.09
N SER A 403 17.14 22.91 -25.75
CA SER A 403 16.63 22.09 -24.64
C SER A 403 17.66 21.84 -23.52
N LEU A 404 18.82 22.51 -23.56
CA LEU A 404 19.89 22.33 -22.57
C LEU A 404 19.44 22.61 -21.14
N ASP A 405 18.59 23.60 -20.92
CA ASP A 405 17.99 23.94 -19.62
C ASP A 405 17.20 22.76 -19.03
N VAL A 406 16.38 22.10 -19.86
CA VAL A 406 15.58 20.93 -19.50
C VAL A 406 16.49 19.74 -19.16
N LEU A 407 17.51 19.50 -19.97
CA LEU A 407 18.46 18.39 -19.78
C LEU A 407 19.35 18.59 -18.55
N VAL A 408 19.83 19.81 -18.31
CA VAL A 408 20.64 20.15 -17.13
C VAL A 408 19.82 19.95 -15.85
N ARG A 409 18.56 20.42 -15.83
CA ARG A 409 17.67 20.23 -14.68
C ARG A 409 17.45 18.74 -14.38
N ARG A 410 17.34 17.90 -15.41
CA ARG A 410 17.18 16.44 -15.30
C ARG A 410 18.47 15.71 -14.91
N GLY A 411 19.63 16.15 -15.41
CA GLY A 411 20.93 15.51 -15.19
C GLY A 411 21.60 15.86 -13.86
N ARG A 412 21.27 17.02 -13.27
CA ARG A 412 21.88 17.53 -12.02
C ARG A 412 21.84 16.55 -10.84
N PRO A 413 20.74 15.81 -10.57
CA PRO A 413 20.71 14.81 -9.49
C PRO A 413 21.72 13.67 -9.71
N HIS A 414 21.79 13.11 -10.92
CA HIS A 414 22.69 12.00 -11.25
C HIS A 414 24.18 12.40 -11.18
N VAL A 415 24.51 13.62 -11.60
CA VAL A 415 25.86 14.17 -11.43
C VAL A 415 26.19 14.36 -9.95
N GLY A 416 25.22 14.82 -9.15
CA GLY A 416 25.35 14.94 -7.69
C GLY A 416 25.64 13.61 -7.00
N ASP A 417 24.98 12.51 -7.39
CA ASP A 417 25.23 11.17 -6.83
C ASP A 417 26.65 10.68 -7.14
N ARG A 418 27.11 10.90 -8.38
CA ARG A 418 28.46 10.52 -8.81
C ARG A 418 29.55 11.33 -8.08
N LEU A 419 29.32 12.62 -7.87
CA LEU A 419 30.23 13.50 -7.11
C LEU A 419 30.29 13.15 -5.62
N ARG A 420 29.18 12.66 -5.04
CA ARG A 420 29.08 12.25 -3.63
C ARG A 420 29.59 10.83 -3.35
N GLY A 421 30.07 10.10 -4.37
CA GLY A 421 30.63 8.75 -4.22
C GLY A 421 29.60 7.71 -3.72
N ARG A 422 28.31 7.91 -3.98
CA ARG A 422 27.24 7.01 -3.54
C ARG A 422 27.40 5.64 -4.21
N LYS A 423 27.30 4.57 -3.42
CA LYS A 423 27.34 3.20 -3.95
C LYS A 423 26.07 2.87 -4.73
N ALA A 424 26.23 2.38 -5.96
CA ALA A 424 25.11 1.87 -6.74
C ALA A 424 24.54 0.59 -6.11
N VAL A 425 23.21 0.48 -6.05
CA VAL A 425 22.50 -0.70 -5.55
C VAL A 425 21.62 -1.22 -6.67
N ALA A 426 21.93 -2.43 -7.15
CA ALA A 426 21.10 -3.09 -8.14
C ALA A 426 19.90 -3.75 -7.45
N VAL A 427 18.68 -3.62 -8.00
CA VAL A 427 17.50 -4.21 -7.34
C VAL A 427 17.63 -5.72 -7.17
N THR A 428 18.27 -6.43 -8.11
CA THR A 428 18.51 -7.88 -7.99
C THR A 428 19.39 -8.27 -6.81
N SER A 429 20.24 -7.38 -6.30
CA SER A 429 21.01 -7.68 -5.08
C SER A 429 20.18 -7.54 -3.80
N LEU A 430 18.92 -7.11 -3.90
CA LEU A 430 17.97 -7.00 -2.80
C LEU A 430 16.96 -8.16 -2.79
N LEU A 431 16.96 -8.98 -3.83
CA LEU A 431 16.04 -10.09 -3.99
C LEU A 431 16.61 -11.38 -3.40
N GLY A 432 15.73 -12.29 -2.97
CA GLY A 432 16.09 -13.64 -2.55
C GLY A 432 16.83 -14.37 -3.68
N ALA A 433 17.92 -15.07 -3.33
CA ALA A 433 18.84 -15.61 -4.33
C ALA A 433 18.20 -16.66 -5.27
N ASP A 434 17.33 -17.51 -4.74
CA ASP A 434 16.67 -18.55 -5.54
C ASP A 434 15.54 -17.95 -6.39
N PHE A 435 14.75 -17.01 -5.84
CA PHE A 435 13.76 -16.24 -6.59
C PHE A 435 14.40 -15.48 -7.76
N ALA A 436 15.50 -14.76 -7.51
CA ALA A 436 16.21 -14.02 -8.55
C ALA A 436 16.80 -14.94 -9.64
N ARG A 437 17.24 -16.15 -9.27
CA ARG A 437 17.78 -17.15 -10.20
C ARG A 437 16.68 -17.77 -11.06
N ALA A 438 15.53 -18.10 -10.46
CA ALA A 438 14.39 -18.70 -11.15
C ALA A 438 13.85 -17.82 -12.29
N HIS A 439 13.95 -16.49 -12.14
CA HIS A 439 13.44 -15.53 -13.12
C HIS A 439 14.54 -14.74 -13.84
N ALA A 440 15.80 -15.19 -13.79
CA ALA A 440 16.94 -14.47 -14.39
C ALA A 440 16.83 -14.31 -15.92
N GLY A 441 16.04 -15.16 -16.58
CA GLY A 441 15.77 -15.10 -18.02
C GLY A 441 14.67 -14.12 -18.44
N GLU A 442 13.96 -13.50 -17.49
CA GLU A 442 12.94 -12.50 -17.82
C GLU A 442 13.57 -11.28 -18.49
N VAL A 443 12.91 -10.81 -19.54
CA VAL A 443 13.29 -9.62 -20.30
C VAL A 443 12.10 -8.68 -20.46
N HIS A 444 12.39 -7.40 -20.57
CA HIS A 444 11.39 -6.38 -20.84
C HIS A 444 12.02 -5.32 -21.75
N ASP A 445 11.60 -5.35 -23.02
CA ASP A 445 12.11 -4.46 -24.05
C ASP A 445 11.24 -3.22 -24.13
N VAL A 446 11.91 -2.07 -24.11
CA VAL A 446 11.26 -0.75 -24.17
C VAL A 446 11.74 -0.05 -25.43
N GLU A 447 10.81 0.45 -26.23
CA GLU A 447 11.12 1.30 -27.39
C GLU A 447 11.84 2.58 -26.94
N ARG A 448 13.00 2.85 -27.55
CA ARG A 448 13.94 3.90 -27.15
C ARG A 448 14.44 4.76 -28.30
N SER A 449 14.01 4.45 -29.51
CA SER A 449 14.51 4.98 -30.78
C SER A 449 13.43 5.71 -31.58
N ASP A 450 12.16 5.28 -31.46
CA ASP A 450 11.03 5.86 -32.16
C ASP A 450 10.01 6.44 -31.17
N LEU A 451 9.77 7.75 -31.24
CA LEU A 451 8.84 8.43 -30.34
C LEU A 451 7.41 7.91 -30.52
N ARG A 452 6.95 7.73 -31.75
CA ARG A 452 5.56 7.37 -32.04
C ARG A 452 5.26 5.95 -31.61
N LYS A 453 6.16 5.01 -31.87
CA LYS A 453 6.05 3.64 -31.35
C LYS A 453 6.02 3.62 -29.83
N ARG A 454 6.90 4.39 -29.17
CA ARG A 454 6.87 4.50 -27.71
C ARG A 454 5.53 5.02 -27.18
N LEU A 455 4.91 6.02 -27.83
CA LEU A 455 3.59 6.52 -27.41
C LEU A 455 2.48 5.49 -27.64
N VAL A 456 2.53 4.68 -28.71
CA VAL A 456 1.60 3.54 -28.87
C VAL A 456 1.77 2.57 -27.71
N ASP A 457 3.01 2.20 -27.36
CA ASP A 457 3.26 1.30 -26.24
C ASP A 457 2.80 1.92 -24.90
N ASP A 458 3.02 3.22 -24.69
CA ASP A 458 2.55 3.94 -23.50
C ASP A 458 1.02 3.99 -23.38
N LEU A 459 0.29 4.04 -24.51
CA LEU A 459 -1.18 4.03 -24.53
C LEU A 459 -1.78 2.65 -24.25
N PHE A 460 -1.17 1.56 -24.71
CA PHE A 460 -1.81 0.23 -24.69
C PHE A 460 -1.12 -0.82 -23.81
N VAL A 461 0.14 -0.62 -23.42
CA VAL A 461 0.95 -1.66 -22.75
C VAL A 461 1.67 -1.14 -21.50
N GLU A 462 2.27 0.05 -21.55
CA GLU A 462 3.29 0.46 -20.55
C GLU A 462 2.76 1.39 -19.46
N SER A 463 2.17 2.53 -19.83
CA SER A 463 1.90 3.63 -18.89
C SER A 463 0.41 3.76 -18.58
N LEU A 464 -0.39 4.04 -19.61
CA LEU A 464 -1.82 4.34 -19.48
C LEU A 464 -2.60 3.22 -18.79
N PRO A 465 -2.41 1.92 -19.11
CA PRO A 465 -3.16 0.85 -18.45
C PRO A 465 -3.07 0.90 -16.92
N SER A 466 -1.87 1.11 -16.38
CA SER A 466 -1.66 1.21 -14.93
C SER A 466 -2.35 2.42 -14.29
N ARG A 467 -2.40 3.54 -15.03
CA ARG A 467 -3.08 4.76 -14.56
C ARG A 467 -4.59 4.60 -14.58
N LEU A 468 -5.12 3.96 -15.62
CA LEU A 468 -6.54 3.67 -15.77
C LEU A 468 -7.00 2.75 -14.64
N ARG A 469 -6.24 1.68 -14.36
CA ARG A 469 -6.49 0.80 -13.22
C ARG A 469 -6.53 1.61 -11.92
N THR A 470 -5.48 2.38 -11.61
CA THR A 470 -5.45 3.16 -10.37
C THR A 470 -6.61 4.13 -10.25
N THR A 471 -6.96 4.81 -11.35
CA THR A 471 -8.07 5.76 -11.40
C THR A 471 -9.40 5.05 -11.12
N ASP A 472 -9.68 3.95 -11.82
CA ASP A 472 -10.92 3.19 -11.62
C ASP A 472 -11.03 2.61 -10.20
N ARG A 473 -9.93 2.10 -9.63
CA ARG A 473 -9.91 1.57 -8.25
C ARG A 473 -10.17 2.63 -7.19
N ASN A 474 -9.52 3.79 -7.31
CA ASN A 474 -9.79 4.91 -6.40
C ASN A 474 -11.23 5.42 -6.58
N ALA A 475 -11.71 5.50 -7.82
CA ALA A 475 -13.06 5.93 -8.15
C ALA A 475 -14.11 4.99 -7.53
N ARG A 476 -13.96 3.66 -7.68
CA ARG A 476 -14.81 2.66 -7.02
C ARG A 476 -14.80 2.84 -5.51
N ARG A 477 -13.62 2.88 -4.89
CA ARG A 477 -13.48 2.96 -3.43
C ARG A 477 -14.31 4.05 -2.77
N PHE A 478 -14.52 5.16 -3.47
CA PHE A 478 -15.28 6.32 -2.98
C PHE A 478 -16.60 6.56 -3.71
N GLY A 479 -17.01 5.66 -4.62
CA GLY A 479 -18.22 5.82 -5.41
C GLY A 479 -18.21 7.04 -6.35
N VAL A 480 -17.04 7.54 -6.76
CA VAL A 480 -16.95 8.72 -7.65
C VAL A 480 -16.89 8.26 -9.10
N SER A 481 -17.67 8.86 -10.01
CA SER A 481 -17.49 8.59 -11.44
C SER A 481 -16.37 9.47 -12.00
N VAL A 482 -15.30 8.87 -12.52
CA VAL A 482 -14.20 9.59 -13.15
C VAL A 482 -14.24 9.41 -14.67
N ARG A 483 -14.07 10.50 -15.41
CA ARG A 483 -14.09 10.54 -16.88
C ARG A 483 -12.82 11.20 -17.43
N LEU A 484 -12.34 10.69 -18.56
CA LEU A 484 -10.98 10.98 -19.06
C LEU A 484 -11.02 11.54 -20.50
N PRO A 485 -11.03 12.88 -20.69
CA PRO A 485 -11.17 13.48 -22.03
C PRO A 485 -9.98 13.26 -22.98
N PHE A 486 -8.78 13.03 -22.46
CA PHE A 486 -7.62 12.68 -23.30
C PHE A 486 -7.65 11.23 -23.79
N VAL A 487 -8.50 10.39 -23.22
CA VAL A 487 -8.73 8.99 -23.62
C VAL A 487 -9.89 8.98 -24.62
N ASP A 488 -9.68 9.63 -25.77
CA ASP A 488 -10.64 9.80 -26.86
C ASP A 488 -10.00 9.33 -28.18
N ARG A 489 -10.73 8.50 -28.94
CA ARG A 489 -10.20 7.84 -30.14
C ARG A 489 -9.93 8.81 -31.27
N ASP A 490 -10.80 9.80 -31.44
CA ASP A 490 -10.69 10.78 -32.52
C ASP A 490 -9.55 11.75 -32.24
N LEU A 491 -9.42 12.16 -30.97
CA LEU A 491 -8.26 12.92 -30.52
C LEU A 491 -6.96 12.14 -30.72
N ALA A 492 -6.95 10.83 -30.40
CA ALA A 492 -5.77 9.99 -30.61
C ALA A 492 -5.40 9.87 -32.09
N ARG A 493 -6.37 9.55 -32.96
CA ARG A 493 -6.15 9.48 -34.42
C ARG A 493 -5.61 10.79 -34.96
N PHE A 494 -6.18 11.91 -34.54
CA PHE A 494 -5.72 13.23 -34.93
C PHE A 494 -4.25 13.47 -34.55
N VAL A 495 -3.89 13.24 -33.29
CA VAL A 495 -2.51 13.45 -32.78
C VAL A 495 -1.50 12.55 -33.49
N PHE A 496 -1.86 11.29 -33.78
CA PHE A 496 -0.99 10.36 -34.49
C PHE A 496 -0.87 10.66 -35.99
N GLY A 497 -1.81 11.41 -36.56
CA GLY A 497 -1.71 11.93 -37.93
C GLY A 497 -0.82 13.17 -38.09
N LEU A 498 -0.36 13.80 -37.00
CA LEU A 498 0.53 14.97 -37.03
C LEU A 498 2.00 14.54 -36.95
N ASP A 499 2.92 15.40 -37.38
CA ASP A 499 4.37 15.17 -37.23
C ASP A 499 4.84 15.35 -35.77
N ASP A 500 6.08 14.96 -35.48
CA ASP A 500 6.62 14.98 -34.11
C ASP A 500 6.73 16.40 -33.52
N GLU A 501 6.69 17.44 -34.36
CA GLU A 501 6.76 18.83 -33.93
C GLU A 501 5.50 19.25 -33.15
N ALA A 502 4.34 18.60 -33.41
CA ALA A 502 3.14 18.75 -32.60
C ALA A 502 3.30 18.23 -31.16
N LEU A 503 4.23 17.30 -30.93
CA LEU A 503 4.48 16.68 -29.63
C LEU A 503 5.61 17.39 -28.90
N ILE A 504 6.77 17.54 -29.55
CA ILE A 504 8.00 18.04 -28.93
C ILE A 504 8.68 19.04 -29.85
N LYS A 505 8.99 20.23 -29.33
CA LYS A 505 9.77 21.27 -30.01
C LYS A 505 10.51 22.16 -29.03
N ASP A 506 11.76 22.49 -29.31
CA ASP A 506 12.59 23.40 -28.52
C ASP A 506 12.62 23.03 -27.01
N GLY A 507 12.65 21.74 -26.72
CA GLY A 507 12.62 21.18 -25.36
C GLY A 507 11.26 21.19 -24.67
N LEU A 508 10.21 21.73 -25.30
CA LEU A 508 8.84 21.73 -24.80
C LEU A 508 8.07 20.52 -25.32
N GLY A 509 7.58 19.69 -24.40
CA GLY A 509 6.61 18.64 -24.72
C GLY A 509 5.16 19.16 -24.74
N LYS A 510 4.26 18.40 -25.37
CA LYS A 510 2.83 18.73 -25.55
C LYS A 510 2.57 20.02 -26.32
N ARG A 511 3.36 20.30 -27.36
CA ARG A 511 3.25 21.58 -28.08
C ARG A 511 1.83 21.87 -28.56
N VAL A 512 1.16 20.91 -29.21
CA VAL A 512 -0.19 21.10 -29.74
C VAL A 512 -1.20 21.51 -28.66
N LEU A 513 -1.11 20.91 -27.46
CA LEU A 513 -1.95 21.30 -26.32
C LEU A 513 -1.59 22.69 -25.81
N ARG A 514 -0.31 23.02 -25.70
CA ARG A 514 0.13 24.35 -25.26
C ARG A 514 -0.39 25.43 -26.20
N ASP A 515 -0.19 25.26 -27.50
CA ASP A 515 -0.63 26.20 -28.52
C ASP A 515 -2.17 26.30 -28.55
N ALA A 516 -2.89 25.18 -28.44
CA ALA A 516 -4.35 25.13 -28.39
C ALA A 516 -4.95 25.85 -27.17
N MET A 517 -4.22 25.88 -26.05
CA MET A 517 -4.67 26.50 -24.80
C MET A 517 -4.16 27.93 -24.59
N ARG A 518 -3.36 28.50 -25.51
CA ARG A 518 -2.95 29.91 -25.43
C ARG A 518 -4.18 30.82 -25.45
N GLY A 519 -4.21 31.79 -24.54
CA GLY A 519 -5.33 32.71 -24.36
C GLY A 519 -6.49 32.16 -23.51
N LEU A 520 -6.54 30.85 -23.24
CA LEU A 520 -7.48 30.25 -22.28
C LEU A 520 -6.82 29.95 -20.93
N LEU A 521 -5.53 29.63 -20.94
CA LEU A 521 -4.74 29.37 -19.74
C LEU A 521 -3.71 30.48 -19.48
N PRO A 522 -3.31 30.69 -18.20
CA PRO A 522 -2.22 31.58 -17.87
C PRO A 522 -0.90 31.15 -18.53
N ASP A 523 -0.11 32.11 -19.01
CA ASP A 523 1.20 31.85 -19.63
C ASP A 523 2.17 31.14 -18.66
N SER A 524 2.03 31.37 -17.34
CA SER A 524 2.81 30.68 -16.31
C SER A 524 2.59 29.16 -16.27
N VAL A 525 1.47 28.67 -16.82
CA VAL A 525 1.15 27.25 -16.98
C VAL A 525 1.50 26.78 -18.40
N VAL A 526 1.12 27.56 -19.42
CA VAL A 526 1.33 27.20 -20.84
C VAL A 526 2.80 27.16 -21.24
N ASP A 527 3.64 28.04 -20.70
CA ASP A 527 5.07 28.09 -21.02
C ASP A 527 5.94 27.34 -20.00
N ARG A 528 5.29 26.66 -19.04
CA ARG A 528 5.96 25.88 -18.00
C ARG A 528 6.79 24.75 -18.60
N ARG A 529 8.12 24.86 -18.47
CA ARG A 529 9.10 23.88 -18.97
C ARG A 529 9.36 22.71 -18.03
N ASP A 530 8.96 22.81 -16.77
CA ASP A 530 9.14 21.76 -15.80
C ASP A 530 7.87 20.92 -15.60
N LYS A 531 8.03 19.61 -15.78
CA LYS A 531 6.98 18.65 -15.45
C LYS A 531 7.19 18.17 -14.03
N VAL A 532 6.20 18.40 -13.19
CA VAL A 532 5.97 17.63 -11.96
C VAL A 532 4.88 16.63 -12.30
N GLY A 533 5.13 15.34 -12.03
CA GLY A 533 4.09 14.32 -12.19
C GLY A 533 3.15 14.34 -10.98
N SER A 534 1.95 13.77 -11.10
CA SER A 534 1.09 13.51 -9.94
C SER A 534 1.77 12.52 -8.99
N THR A 535 2.54 13.04 -8.04
CA THR A 535 3.32 12.29 -7.08
C THR A 535 3.14 12.90 -5.70
N THR A 536 3.33 12.11 -4.65
CA THR A 536 3.49 12.65 -3.30
C THR A 536 4.96 13.02 -3.06
N PRO A 537 5.28 13.79 -2.01
CA PRO A 537 6.64 13.99 -1.51
C PRO A 537 7.26 12.70 -0.92
N GLN A 538 7.26 11.60 -1.68
CA GLN A 538 7.51 10.25 -1.22
C GLN A 538 8.82 10.10 -0.45
N ALA A 539 9.92 10.68 -0.96
CA ALA A 539 11.21 10.63 -0.27
C ALA A 539 11.16 11.34 1.10
N ASP A 540 10.55 12.53 1.16
CA ASP A 540 10.42 13.29 2.41
C ASP A 540 9.50 12.56 3.41
N TRP A 541 8.41 11.97 2.91
CA TRP A 541 7.48 11.17 3.71
C TRP A 541 8.16 9.93 4.26
N PHE A 542 8.93 9.20 3.44
CA PHE A 542 9.64 8.00 3.89
C PHE A 542 10.72 8.33 4.91
N MET A 543 11.36 9.50 4.85
CA MET A 543 12.28 9.94 5.90
C MET A 543 11.56 10.19 7.23
N ARG A 544 10.33 10.72 7.21
CA ARG A 544 9.49 10.91 8.40
C ARG A 544 8.92 9.59 8.93
N LEU A 545 8.63 8.66 8.02
CA LEU A 545 8.06 7.34 8.32
C LEU A 545 9.11 6.23 8.45
N LYS A 546 10.41 6.58 8.47
CA LYS A 546 11.51 5.61 8.39
C LYS A 546 11.42 4.50 9.46
N ASN A 547 10.93 4.82 10.66
CA ASN A 547 10.80 3.85 11.75
C ASN A 547 9.70 2.82 11.46
N HIS A 548 8.60 3.25 10.84
CA HIS A 548 7.53 2.34 10.42
C HIS A 548 8.03 1.42 9.29
N ILE A 549 8.71 1.99 8.29
CA ILE A 549 9.29 1.21 7.18
C ILE A 549 10.36 0.22 7.69
N TYR A 550 11.18 0.62 8.65
CA TYR A 550 12.09 -0.30 9.33
C TYR A 550 11.36 -1.44 10.03
N GLY A 551 10.26 -1.13 10.73
CA GLY A 551 9.43 -2.15 11.38
C GLY A 551 8.95 -3.21 10.40
N GLU A 552 8.45 -2.80 9.23
CA GLU A 552 8.02 -3.73 8.17
C GLU A 552 9.18 -4.56 7.60
N PHE A 553 10.34 -3.95 7.34
CA PHE A 553 11.50 -4.71 6.81
C PHE A 553 12.17 -5.61 7.86
N LEU A 554 11.94 -5.37 9.15
CA LEU A 554 12.45 -6.19 10.25
C LEU A 554 11.47 -7.29 10.67
N SER A 555 10.23 -7.29 10.16
CA SER A 555 9.22 -8.26 10.59
C SER A 555 9.60 -9.69 10.22
N GLU A 556 9.07 -10.64 10.99
CA GLU A 556 9.21 -12.07 10.70
C GLU A 556 8.59 -12.41 9.33
N SER A 557 7.43 -11.83 9.02
CA SER A 557 6.74 -12.01 7.74
C SER A 557 7.67 -11.65 6.57
N PHE A 558 8.33 -10.50 6.64
CA PHE A 558 9.25 -10.02 5.62
C PHE A 558 10.49 -10.92 5.50
N ALA A 559 11.06 -11.33 6.63
CA ALA A 559 12.22 -12.22 6.70
C ALA A 559 11.96 -13.58 6.03
N ASN A 560 10.73 -14.09 6.19
CA ASN A 560 10.31 -15.39 5.69
C ASN A 560 9.79 -15.36 4.24
N ARG A 561 9.68 -14.18 3.60
CA ARG A 561 9.29 -14.11 2.18
C ARG A 561 10.38 -14.71 1.29
N PRO A 562 10.03 -15.46 0.24
CA PRO A 562 11.01 -15.97 -0.72
C PRO A 562 11.59 -14.86 -1.63
N TYR A 563 10.97 -13.67 -1.65
CA TYR A 563 11.24 -12.62 -2.61
C TYR A 563 12.44 -11.73 -2.28
N PHE A 564 12.80 -11.58 -0.99
CA PHE A 564 13.74 -10.55 -0.54
C PHE A 564 14.94 -11.13 0.20
N ASP A 565 16.12 -10.52 0.01
CA ASP A 565 17.23 -10.66 0.95
C ASP A 565 17.07 -9.58 2.01
N GLN A 566 16.51 -9.95 3.16
CA GLN A 566 16.21 -9.01 4.25
C GLN A 566 17.44 -8.19 4.67
N THR A 567 18.61 -8.83 4.77
CA THR A 567 19.84 -8.14 5.19
C THR A 567 20.27 -7.11 4.15
N ALA A 568 20.20 -7.46 2.86
CA ALA A 568 20.53 -6.55 1.78
C ALA A 568 19.54 -5.37 1.70
N VAL A 569 18.24 -5.62 1.90
CA VAL A 569 17.20 -4.58 1.96
C VAL A 569 17.44 -3.61 3.10
N LEU A 570 17.68 -4.11 4.32
CA LEU A 570 17.95 -3.26 5.49
C LEU A 570 19.19 -2.39 5.31
N HIS A 571 20.28 -2.96 4.77
CA HIS A 571 21.49 -2.18 4.46
C HIS A 571 21.26 -1.14 3.35
N ALA A 572 20.46 -1.48 2.34
CA ALA A 572 20.11 -0.54 1.27
C ALA A 572 19.28 0.62 1.82
N PHE A 573 18.29 0.34 2.66
CA PHE A 573 17.45 1.36 3.27
C PHE A 573 18.24 2.23 4.25
N GLU A 574 19.09 1.65 5.09
CA GLU A 574 19.99 2.41 5.98
C GLU A 574 20.94 3.31 5.19
N GLY A 575 21.50 2.80 4.10
CA GLY A 575 22.36 3.59 3.22
C GLY A 575 21.61 4.72 2.51
N TRP A 576 20.32 4.55 2.20
CA TRP A 576 19.48 5.60 1.65
C TRP A 576 19.25 6.73 2.66
N ILE A 577 18.88 6.39 3.89
CA ILE A 577 18.66 7.34 5.00
C ILE A 577 19.94 8.16 5.26
N LYS A 578 21.10 7.50 5.24
CA LYS A 578 22.41 8.14 5.44
C LYS A 578 22.95 8.83 4.18
N GLY A 579 22.29 8.64 3.03
CA GLY A 579 22.73 9.16 1.73
C GLY A 579 24.05 8.58 1.23
N SER A 580 24.42 7.36 1.66
CA SER A 580 25.67 6.66 1.31
C SER A 580 25.57 5.73 0.11
N ASN A 581 24.35 5.44 -0.34
CA ASN A 581 24.08 4.67 -1.57
C ASN A 581 23.08 5.42 -2.47
N SER A 582 22.79 4.83 -3.64
CA SER A 582 21.94 5.44 -4.68
C SER A 582 20.59 4.73 -4.88
N VAL A 583 20.15 3.90 -3.93
CA VAL A 583 18.78 3.33 -4.04
C VAL A 583 17.77 4.48 -4.01
N ASP A 584 16.70 4.39 -4.78
CA ASP A 584 15.67 5.43 -4.83
C ASP A 584 14.46 5.07 -3.97
N SER A 585 13.67 6.09 -3.60
CA SER A 585 12.45 5.92 -2.81
C SER A 585 11.44 5.00 -3.49
N MET A 586 11.43 4.97 -4.83
CA MET A 586 10.55 4.11 -5.63
C MET A 586 10.89 2.62 -5.45
N THR A 587 12.16 2.27 -5.37
CA THR A 587 12.61 0.90 -5.10
C THR A 587 12.26 0.49 -3.68
N ILE A 588 12.47 1.38 -2.71
CA ILE A 588 12.04 1.15 -1.32
C ILE A 588 10.53 0.91 -1.25
N TRP A 589 9.74 1.75 -1.94
CA TRP A 589 8.30 1.60 -1.99
C TRP A 589 7.87 0.28 -2.62
N ARG A 590 8.45 -0.12 -3.76
CA ARG A 590 8.05 -1.37 -4.43
C ARG A 590 8.28 -2.61 -3.56
N ILE A 591 9.37 -2.63 -2.80
CA ILE A 591 9.67 -3.70 -1.84
C ILE A 591 8.64 -3.68 -0.69
N LEU A 592 8.44 -2.51 -0.07
CA LEU A 592 7.46 -2.33 1.00
C LEU A 592 6.04 -2.68 0.55
N ASN A 593 5.65 -2.26 -0.64
CA ASN A 593 4.30 -2.41 -1.16
C ASN A 593 3.98 -3.86 -1.54
N VAL A 594 4.97 -4.63 -2.01
CA VAL A 594 4.82 -6.09 -2.16
C VAL A 594 4.64 -6.76 -0.80
N GLU A 595 5.41 -6.38 0.22
CA GLU A 595 5.20 -6.92 1.57
C GLU A 595 3.79 -6.60 2.11
N LEU A 596 3.35 -5.34 2.01
CA LEU A 596 2.01 -4.94 2.45
C LEU A 596 0.91 -5.65 1.66
N TRP A 597 1.13 -5.89 0.36
CA TRP A 597 0.21 -6.66 -0.47
C TRP A 597 0.17 -8.14 -0.08
N LEU A 598 1.32 -8.74 0.25
CA LEU A 598 1.38 -10.11 0.75
C LEU A 598 0.64 -10.25 2.08
N GLN A 599 0.87 -9.30 3.01
CA GLN A 599 0.14 -9.22 4.28
C GLN A 599 -1.37 -9.07 4.07
N GLU A 600 -1.80 -8.24 3.11
CA GLU A 600 -3.22 -7.97 2.87
C GLU A 600 -3.98 -9.16 2.28
N PHE A 601 -3.35 -9.92 1.38
CA PHE A 601 -4.06 -10.90 0.54
C PHE A 601 -3.71 -12.37 0.79
N PHE A 602 -2.59 -12.67 1.47
CA PHE A 602 -2.10 -14.04 1.64
C PHE A 602 -1.87 -14.45 3.09
N ASP A 603 -1.62 -13.50 3.99
CA ASP A 603 -1.44 -13.82 5.40
C ASP A 603 -2.79 -14.00 6.09
N GLU A 604 -2.86 -14.90 7.07
CA GLU A 604 -4.04 -15.03 7.92
C GLU A 604 -4.24 -13.74 8.71
N ARG A 605 -5.37 -13.07 8.47
CA ARG A 605 -5.80 -11.99 9.36
C ARG A 605 -6.16 -12.60 10.70
N GLU A 606 -5.48 -12.18 11.75
CA GLU A 606 -6.19 -12.02 13.01
C GLU A 606 -7.36 -11.07 12.71
N PRO A 607 -8.61 -11.44 13.06
CA PRO A 607 -9.74 -10.58 12.78
C PRO A 607 -9.41 -9.18 13.30
N GLU A 608 -9.48 -8.18 12.42
CA GLU A 608 -9.50 -6.79 12.84
C GLU A 608 -10.70 -6.71 13.79
N ALA A 609 -10.44 -6.75 15.10
CA ALA A 609 -11.43 -6.37 16.06
C ALA A 609 -11.92 -5.00 15.57
N GLU A 610 -13.24 -4.86 15.39
CA GLU A 610 -13.86 -3.55 15.23
C GLU A 610 -13.18 -2.58 16.22
N ASP A 611 -13.08 -1.30 15.87
CA ASP A 611 -12.46 -0.20 16.65
C ASP A 611 -13.02 -0.03 18.09
N VAL A 612 -13.69 -1.03 18.65
CA VAL A 612 -13.78 -1.31 20.07
C VAL A 612 -12.43 -1.86 20.54
N ALA A 613 -11.59 -0.98 21.08
CA ALA A 613 -10.41 -1.39 21.83
C ALA A 613 -10.79 -2.57 22.76
N PRO A 614 -10.08 -3.71 22.71
CA PRO A 614 -10.42 -4.86 23.54
C PRO A 614 -10.50 -4.40 24.99
N PRO A 615 -11.48 -4.90 25.78
CA PRO A 615 -11.68 -4.45 27.15
C PRO A 615 -10.34 -4.50 27.88
N VAL A 616 -9.94 -3.34 28.41
CA VAL A 616 -8.68 -3.19 29.13
C VAL A 616 -8.77 -4.08 30.35
N LYS A 617 -7.97 -5.17 30.40
CA LYS A 617 -7.94 -6.04 31.57
C LYS A 617 -7.74 -5.23 32.85
N THR A 618 -8.41 -5.63 33.92
CA THR A 618 -8.18 -5.05 35.25
C THR A 618 -6.90 -5.62 35.87
N ASP A 619 -6.43 -5.06 36.99
CA ASP A 619 -5.29 -5.62 37.73
C ASP A 619 -5.62 -6.94 38.44
N TYR A 620 -6.92 -7.28 38.53
CA TYR A 620 -7.41 -8.48 39.21
C TYR A 620 -7.74 -9.63 38.25
N GLU A 621 -7.40 -9.47 36.97
CA GLU A 621 -7.59 -10.47 35.92
C GLU A 621 -6.24 -11.03 35.44
N PRO A 622 -6.17 -12.34 35.13
CA PRO A 622 -4.97 -12.92 34.54
C PRO A 622 -4.74 -12.39 33.11
N ASN A 623 -3.50 -12.46 32.65
CA ASN A 623 -3.21 -12.35 31.22
C ASN A 623 -3.80 -13.56 30.48
N ALA A 624 -4.11 -13.39 29.19
CA ALA A 624 -4.70 -14.45 28.37
C ALA A 624 -3.86 -15.73 28.43
N ARG A 625 -4.51 -16.87 28.67
CA ARG A 625 -3.89 -18.21 28.84
C ARG A 625 -2.99 -18.36 30.07
N LYS A 626 -2.98 -17.40 31.00
CA LYS A 626 -2.23 -17.45 32.27
C LYS A 626 -3.19 -17.59 33.45
N GLN A 627 -2.67 -17.97 34.61
CA GLN A 627 -3.46 -18.09 35.84
C GLN A 627 -2.91 -17.16 36.92
N LEU A 628 -3.81 -16.58 37.71
CA LEU A 628 -3.41 -15.78 38.85
C LEU A 628 -2.85 -16.67 39.98
N ASP A 629 -3.30 -17.94 40.12
CA ASP A 629 -2.86 -18.85 41.19
C ASP A 629 -1.79 -19.80 40.68
N LEU A 630 -0.83 -20.12 41.55
CA LEU A 630 0.18 -21.12 41.31
C LEU A 630 0.52 -21.83 42.62
N VAL A 631 0.61 -23.16 42.59
CA VAL A 631 1.28 -23.94 43.63
C VAL A 631 2.69 -24.23 43.15
N THR A 632 3.68 -23.68 43.86
CA THR A 632 5.09 -23.84 43.52
C THR A 632 5.58 -25.26 43.85
N ALA A 633 6.72 -25.65 43.27
CA ALA A 633 7.28 -26.99 43.46
C ALA A 633 7.70 -27.30 44.91
N ASP A 634 7.97 -26.27 45.72
CA ASP A 634 8.23 -26.37 47.17
C ASP A 634 6.94 -26.36 48.01
N GLY A 635 5.76 -26.38 47.38
CA GLY A 635 4.46 -26.50 48.03
C GLY A 635 3.82 -25.17 48.47
N THR A 636 4.45 -24.02 48.18
CA THR A 636 3.90 -22.70 48.48
C THR A 636 2.80 -22.35 47.48
N SER A 637 1.61 -22.00 47.99
CA SER A 637 0.53 -21.48 47.16
C SER A 637 0.64 -19.97 47.06
N VAL A 638 0.54 -19.41 45.85
CA VAL A 638 0.61 -17.95 45.60
C VAL A 638 -0.50 -17.47 44.67
N ARG A 639 -1.00 -16.26 44.93
CA ARG A 639 -1.88 -15.47 44.05
C ARG A 639 -1.07 -14.30 43.50
N ARG A 640 -1.09 -14.11 42.18
CA ARG A 640 -0.19 -13.21 41.44
C ARG A 640 -0.99 -12.30 40.53
N TYR A 641 -0.96 -11.00 40.80
CA TYR A 641 -1.71 -9.97 40.09
C TYR A 641 -0.79 -9.21 39.12
N PRO A 642 -0.79 -9.53 37.81
CA PRO A 642 -0.03 -8.78 36.82
C PRO A 642 -0.68 -7.41 36.59
N LEU A 643 0.05 -6.33 36.88
CA LEU A 643 -0.47 -4.97 36.78
C LEU A 643 -0.25 -4.42 35.39
N ARG A 644 -1.31 -3.89 34.77
CA ARG A 644 -1.21 -3.25 33.45
C ARG A 644 -0.72 -1.81 33.59
N THR A 645 0.32 -1.43 32.84
CA THR A 645 0.89 -0.08 32.90
C THR A 645 0.87 0.60 31.55
N ASP A 646 0.99 1.93 31.56
CA ASP A 646 1.45 2.64 30.37
C ASP A 646 2.91 2.27 30.08
N LEU A 647 3.37 2.55 28.86
CA LEU A 647 4.76 2.32 28.49
C LEU A 647 5.69 3.22 29.32
N TYR A 648 6.77 2.65 29.84
CA TYR A 648 7.83 3.40 30.50
C TYR A 648 8.77 4.00 29.45
N ALA A 649 9.09 5.27 29.63
CA ALA A 649 10.07 6.02 28.86
C ALA A 649 11.36 6.22 29.65
N ARG A 650 12.41 6.70 28.98
CA ARG A 650 13.71 6.98 29.61
C ARG A 650 13.61 8.10 30.63
N GLU A 651 12.73 9.06 30.39
CA GLU A 651 12.56 10.28 31.18
C GLU A 651 11.62 10.06 32.39
N ASP A 652 11.00 8.88 32.50
CA ASP A 652 10.07 8.56 33.59
C ASP A 652 10.82 8.33 34.91
N ASP A 653 10.27 8.88 35.99
CA ASP A 653 10.66 8.49 37.35
C ASP A 653 10.06 7.12 37.67
N LEU A 654 10.93 6.10 37.76
CA LEU A 654 10.53 4.72 38.01
C LEU A 654 9.72 4.58 39.30
N GLU A 655 10.13 5.22 40.40
CA GLU A 655 9.48 5.07 41.71
C GLU A 655 8.10 5.74 41.68
N ALA A 656 8.06 7.02 41.30
CA ALA A 656 6.82 7.79 41.29
C ALA A 656 5.77 7.15 40.37
N LYS A 657 6.16 6.75 39.16
CA LYS A 657 5.26 6.10 38.21
C LYS A 657 4.79 4.74 38.70
N THR A 658 5.68 3.92 39.25
CA THR A 658 5.32 2.59 39.79
C THR A 658 4.34 2.71 40.96
N MET A 659 4.51 3.72 41.83
CA MET A 659 3.59 3.93 42.95
C MET A 659 2.16 4.21 42.50
N THR A 660 1.94 4.84 41.33
CA THR A 660 0.59 5.07 40.81
C THR A 660 -0.19 3.78 40.57
N TYR A 661 0.49 2.74 40.09
CA TYR A 661 -0.13 1.44 39.82
C TYR A 661 -0.35 0.62 41.10
N ILE A 662 0.53 0.76 42.08
CA ILE A 662 0.36 0.15 43.41
C ILE A 662 -0.80 0.81 44.15
N ASP A 663 -0.88 2.15 44.13
CA ASP A 663 -2.00 2.90 44.71
C ASP A 663 -3.32 2.49 44.04
N ARG A 664 -3.33 2.35 42.70
CA ARG A 664 -4.50 1.87 41.94
C ARG A 664 -4.93 0.48 42.40
N PHE A 665 -4.00 -0.46 42.52
CA PHE A 665 -4.30 -1.83 42.94
C PHE A 665 -4.89 -1.90 44.35
N PHE A 666 -4.34 -1.18 45.33
CA PHE A 666 -4.91 -1.24 46.69
C PHE A 666 -6.22 -0.45 46.81
N SER A 667 -6.39 0.63 46.05
CA SER A 667 -7.63 1.41 46.09
C SER A 667 -8.81 0.67 45.47
N GLY A 668 -8.58 -0.12 44.40
CA GLY A 668 -9.63 -0.88 43.73
C GLY A 668 -9.96 -2.23 44.38
N LEU A 669 -9.17 -2.69 45.35
CA LEU A 669 -9.21 -4.07 45.84
C LEU A 669 -10.55 -4.44 46.49
N LEU A 670 -11.18 -3.50 47.19
CA LEU A 670 -12.50 -3.72 47.82
C LEU A 670 -13.62 -3.85 46.78
N GLU A 671 -13.50 -3.17 45.65
CA GLU A 671 -14.48 -3.21 44.56
C GLU A 671 -14.28 -4.42 43.63
N ALA A 672 -13.08 -5.01 43.64
CA ALA A 672 -12.73 -6.16 42.81
C ALA A 672 -13.48 -7.46 43.18
N GLY A 673 -13.96 -7.58 44.43
CA GLY A 673 -14.73 -8.72 44.92
C GLY A 673 -14.10 -9.44 46.11
N ASP A 674 -14.93 -10.15 46.88
CA ASP A 674 -14.55 -10.78 48.16
C ASP A 674 -13.43 -11.83 48.02
N GLU A 675 -13.35 -12.51 46.88
CA GLU A 675 -12.28 -13.49 46.59
C GLU A 675 -10.90 -12.82 46.62
N HIS A 676 -10.76 -11.64 45.99
CA HIS A 676 -9.49 -10.92 45.95
C HIS A 676 -9.11 -10.40 47.33
N VAL A 677 -10.08 -9.90 48.10
CA VAL A 677 -9.85 -9.47 49.49
C VAL A 677 -9.36 -10.65 50.33
N ALA A 678 -9.99 -11.82 50.23
CA ALA A 678 -9.57 -13.02 50.97
C ALA A 678 -8.14 -13.46 50.57
N ALA A 679 -7.80 -13.39 49.29
CA ALA A 679 -6.51 -13.78 48.74
C ALA A 679 -5.37 -12.79 49.05
N THR A 680 -5.63 -11.62 49.64
CA THR A 680 -4.61 -10.59 49.93
C THR A 680 -4.23 -10.51 51.42
N THR A 681 -4.53 -11.55 52.20
CA THR A 681 -4.31 -11.57 53.66
C THR A 681 -2.92 -12.08 54.08
N GLY A 682 -2.23 -12.81 53.21
CA GLY A 682 -0.91 -13.39 53.49
C GLY A 682 0.26 -12.43 53.28
N ARG A 683 1.47 -12.97 53.41
CA ARG A 683 2.71 -12.24 53.11
C ARG A 683 2.77 -11.94 51.61
N TRP A 684 3.23 -10.76 51.23
CA TRP A 684 3.23 -10.36 49.82
C TRP A 684 4.50 -9.67 49.36
N TYR A 685 4.75 -9.73 48.05
CA TYR A 685 5.96 -9.26 47.39
C TYR A 685 5.60 -8.48 46.13
N PHE A 686 6.41 -7.49 45.80
CA PHE A 686 6.28 -6.72 44.56
C PHE A 686 7.35 -7.15 43.57
N PHE A 687 6.93 -7.49 42.35
CA PHE A 687 7.81 -7.94 41.29
C PHE A 687 7.82 -6.93 40.15
N ILE A 688 9.00 -6.58 39.66
CA ILE A 688 9.18 -5.64 38.57
C ILE A 688 10.16 -6.19 37.54
N SER A 689 9.82 -6.04 36.25
CA SER A 689 10.67 -6.46 35.14
C SER A 689 11.93 -5.60 35.05
N GLU A 690 13.04 -6.27 34.86
CA GLU A 690 14.33 -5.71 34.47
C GLU A 690 14.25 -4.74 33.28
N LYS A 691 13.35 -4.99 32.31
CA LYS A 691 13.25 -4.18 31.08
C LYS A 691 12.88 -2.74 31.38
N ILE A 692 11.87 -2.51 32.23
CA ILE A 692 11.43 -1.15 32.55
C ILE A 692 12.41 -0.42 33.46
N VAL A 693 13.08 -1.16 34.36
CA VAL A 693 14.20 -0.61 35.16
C VAL A 693 15.31 -0.13 34.23
N ALA A 694 15.76 -0.97 33.29
CA ALA A 694 16.81 -0.60 32.34
C ALA A 694 16.40 0.58 31.43
N ILE A 695 15.14 0.65 31.00
CA ILE A 695 14.62 1.78 30.21
C ILE A 695 14.74 3.10 30.97
N THR A 696 14.23 3.16 32.21
CA THR A 696 14.27 4.39 33.05
C THR A 696 15.70 4.78 33.44
N GLN A 697 16.64 3.84 33.43
CA GLN A 697 18.07 4.12 33.61
C GLN A 697 18.78 4.61 32.34
N GLY A 698 18.06 4.74 31.21
CA GLY A 698 18.64 5.13 29.92
C GLY A 698 19.53 4.05 29.31
N ARG A 699 19.30 2.78 29.64
CA ARG A 699 20.07 1.61 29.19
C ARG A 699 19.38 0.81 28.08
N SER A 700 18.38 1.42 27.43
CA SER A 700 17.69 0.93 26.24
C SER A 700 18.04 1.80 25.05
N PHE A 701 18.57 1.20 23.99
CA PHE A 701 19.05 1.90 22.80
C PHE A 701 18.31 1.40 21.58
N PHE A 702 17.76 2.31 20.79
CA PHE A 702 17.25 1.94 19.48
C PHE A 702 18.37 1.37 18.62
N ILE A 703 18.09 0.29 17.89
CA ILE A 703 19.11 -0.39 17.08
C ILE A 703 19.82 0.54 16.09
N TRP A 704 19.12 1.56 15.59
CA TRP A 704 19.67 2.54 14.64
C TRP A 704 20.54 3.62 15.28
N ASP A 705 20.49 3.80 16.60
CA ASP A 705 21.38 4.71 17.33
C ASP A 705 22.72 4.04 17.68
N ILE A 706 22.78 2.71 17.60
CA ILE A 706 23.98 1.91 17.92
C ILE A 706 24.95 1.92 16.73
N LYS A 707 26.13 2.51 16.92
CA LYS A 707 27.18 2.59 15.89
C LYS A 707 28.02 1.31 15.84
N VAL A 708 27.57 0.33 15.08
CA VAL A 708 28.23 -0.98 14.98
C VAL A 708 29.62 -0.90 14.32
N GLY A 709 30.65 -1.26 15.08
CA GLY A 709 32.04 -1.38 14.65
C GLY A 709 32.34 -2.69 13.90
N ARG A 710 33.52 -2.76 13.26
CA ARG A 710 33.99 -3.97 12.57
C ARG A 710 34.10 -5.20 13.50
N PRO A 711 34.62 -5.08 14.74
CA PRO A 711 34.70 -6.23 15.65
C PRO A 711 33.33 -6.81 15.99
N ALA A 712 32.32 -5.97 16.24
CA ALA A 712 30.97 -6.41 16.54
C ALA A 712 30.33 -7.21 15.40
N ARG A 713 30.50 -6.75 14.14
CA ARG A 713 30.02 -7.50 12.94
C ARG A 713 30.70 -8.85 12.76
N LEU A 714 31.98 -8.95 13.13
CA LEU A 714 32.72 -10.20 13.01
C LEU A 714 32.35 -11.17 14.12
N LEU A 715 32.36 -10.73 15.38
CA LEU A 715 32.18 -11.59 16.55
C LEU A 715 30.75 -12.11 16.69
N SER A 716 29.74 -11.30 16.35
CA SER A 716 28.33 -11.71 16.38
C SER A 716 28.02 -12.95 15.54
N ARG A 717 28.78 -13.19 14.45
CA ARG A 717 28.63 -14.37 13.58
C ARG A 717 29.04 -15.70 14.24
N TYR A 718 29.84 -15.64 15.31
CA TYR A 718 30.40 -16.81 15.99
C TYR A 718 29.69 -17.12 17.31
N VAL A 719 28.73 -16.31 17.71
CA VAL A 719 27.87 -16.57 18.87
C VAL A 719 26.67 -17.40 18.42
N THR A 720 26.45 -18.54 19.09
CA THR A 720 25.28 -19.39 18.84
C THR A 720 24.01 -18.64 19.26
N ARG A 721 23.05 -18.51 18.34
CA ARG A 721 21.74 -17.93 18.65
C ARG A 721 21.02 -18.84 19.64
N THR A 722 20.52 -18.27 20.74
CA THR A 722 19.66 -18.98 21.68
C THR A 722 18.21 -18.93 21.18
N PRO A 723 17.36 -19.93 21.49
CA PRO A 723 15.95 -19.92 21.11
C PRO A 723 15.14 -18.75 21.71
N ALA A 724 15.59 -18.15 22.82
CA ALA A 724 14.83 -17.19 23.63
C ALA A 724 15.19 -15.71 23.41
N GLY A 725 15.87 -15.37 22.32
CA GLY A 725 16.29 -14.00 22.02
C GLY A 725 17.59 -13.97 21.21
N ILE A 726 17.84 -12.84 20.54
CA ILE A 726 19.02 -12.71 19.67
C ILE A 726 20.33 -12.71 20.51
N GLY A 727 20.25 -12.39 21.81
CA GLY A 727 21.40 -12.32 22.72
C GLY A 727 22.54 -11.51 22.09
N LEU A 728 23.79 -11.98 22.19
CA LEU A 728 24.93 -11.36 21.49
C LEU A 728 25.09 -11.81 20.02
N GLY A 729 24.11 -12.52 19.46
CA GLY A 729 24.10 -12.98 18.07
C GLY A 729 23.78 -11.87 17.05
N SER A 730 23.46 -10.67 17.51
CA SER A 730 23.26 -9.49 16.67
C SER A 730 24.50 -8.59 16.71
N PRO A 731 24.88 -7.96 15.59
CA PRO A 731 25.93 -6.95 15.59
C PRO A 731 25.64 -5.76 16.54
N PHE A 732 24.36 -5.44 16.78
CA PHE A 732 23.95 -4.34 17.65
C PHE A 732 24.17 -4.68 19.13
N THR A 733 23.70 -5.83 19.59
CA THR A 733 23.90 -6.29 20.98
C THR A 733 25.36 -6.63 21.27
N MET A 734 26.09 -7.18 20.30
CA MET A 734 27.53 -7.37 20.40
C MET A 734 28.29 -6.03 20.50
N GLN A 735 27.83 -5.00 19.79
CA GLN A 735 28.42 -3.66 19.92
C GLN A 735 28.20 -3.10 21.33
N LEU A 736 26.99 -3.21 21.88
CA LEU A 736 26.71 -2.83 23.27
C LEU A 736 27.56 -3.62 24.27
N ALA A 737 27.76 -4.93 24.05
CA ALA A 737 28.62 -5.74 24.89
C ALA A 737 30.09 -5.30 24.86
N ILE A 738 30.58 -4.88 23.69
CA ILE A 738 31.93 -4.33 23.54
C ILE A 738 32.06 -2.98 24.25
N GLU A 739 31.03 -2.14 24.20
CA GLU A 739 31.00 -0.86 24.89
C GLU A 739 30.95 -1.02 26.41
N GLU A 740 30.23 -2.04 26.90
CA GLU A 740 30.09 -2.31 28.34
C GLU A 740 31.30 -3.05 28.93
N ALA A 741 31.76 -4.14 28.31
CA ALA A 741 32.85 -4.98 28.85
C ALA A 741 34.26 -4.63 28.32
N GLY A 742 34.33 -3.87 27.22
CA GLY A 742 35.57 -3.59 26.50
C GLY A 742 35.96 -4.71 25.53
N LEU A 743 36.45 -4.31 24.35
CA LEU A 743 36.85 -5.23 23.27
C LEU A 743 37.88 -6.30 23.71
N PRO A 744 38.94 -6.01 24.49
CA PRO A 744 39.92 -7.03 24.89
C PRO A 744 39.28 -8.17 25.69
N ARG A 745 38.34 -7.85 26.57
CA ARG A 745 37.63 -8.84 27.40
C ARG A 745 36.68 -9.70 26.57
N VAL A 746 35.94 -9.08 25.64
CA VAL A 746 35.07 -9.81 24.71
C VAL A 746 35.87 -10.73 23.79
N LEU A 747 37.03 -10.31 23.31
CA LEU A 747 37.93 -11.16 22.49
C LEU A 747 38.50 -12.33 23.30
N PHE A 748 38.94 -12.09 24.53
CA PHE A 748 39.40 -13.14 25.44
C PHE A 748 38.30 -14.17 25.73
N ALA A 749 37.08 -13.71 26.05
CA ALA A 749 35.92 -14.57 26.26
C ALA A 749 35.56 -15.35 24.99
N SER A 750 35.66 -14.73 23.81
CA SER A 750 35.44 -15.38 22.50
C SER A 750 36.42 -16.53 22.26
N ALA A 751 37.72 -16.31 22.53
CA ALA A 751 38.75 -17.34 22.43
C ALA A 751 38.52 -18.48 23.44
N GLY A 752 38.17 -18.14 24.68
CA GLY A 752 37.82 -19.12 25.72
C GLY A 752 36.58 -19.94 25.34
N GLY A 753 35.54 -19.31 24.80
CA GLY A 753 34.34 -19.98 24.29
C GLY A 753 34.63 -20.96 23.15
N ALA A 754 35.52 -20.60 22.23
CA ALA A 754 35.97 -21.49 21.15
C ALA A 754 36.72 -22.73 21.70
N ILE A 755 37.60 -22.54 22.67
CA ILE A 755 38.30 -23.65 23.37
C ILE A 755 37.29 -24.52 24.14
N GLY A 756 36.34 -23.91 24.84
CA GLY A 756 35.28 -24.61 25.56
C GLY A 756 34.45 -25.51 24.64
N LYS A 757 34.12 -25.03 23.43
CA LYS A 757 33.40 -25.81 22.41
C LYS A 757 34.20 -27.04 21.94
N VAL A 758 35.52 -26.91 21.78
CA VAL A 758 36.41 -28.04 21.45
C VAL A 758 36.49 -29.06 22.61
N LEU A 759 36.38 -28.60 23.85
CA LEU A 759 36.42 -29.42 25.06
C LEU A 759 35.03 -29.91 25.54
N GLY A 760 33.96 -29.70 24.76
CA GLY A 760 32.60 -30.11 25.13
C GLY A 760 31.94 -29.28 26.25
N LYS A 761 32.55 -28.18 26.70
CA LYS A 761 32.00 -27.27 27.72
C LYS A 761 31.19 -26.15 27.06
N ARG A 762 29.88 -26.12 27.31
CA ARG A 762 28.98 -25.05 26.85
C ARG A 762 28.95 -23.90 27.87
N GLY A 763 28.75 -22.67 27.40
CA GLY A 763 28.56 -21.49 28.27
C GLY A 763 29.83 -20.74 28.68
N LEU A 764 31.03 -21.30 28.46
CA LEU A 764 32.30 -20.73 28.92
C LEU A 764 32.57 -19.28 28.44
N PHE A 765 32.01 -18.89 27.28
CA PHE A 765 32.05 -17.49 26.84
C PHE A 765 31.39 -16.54 27.85
N TYR A 766 30.19 -16.88 28.32
CA TYR A 766 29.42 -16.03 29.23
C TYR A 766 30.04 -15.98 30.63
N ASP A 767 30.64 -17.10 31.07
CA ASP A 767 31.38 -17.16 32.33
C ASP A 767 32.59 -16.22 32.35
N LEU A 768 33.30 -16.12 31.22
CA LEU A 768 34.50 -15.30 31.08
C LEU A 768 34.19 -13.82 30.84
N VAL A 769 33.10 -13.51 30.13
CA VAL A 769 32.75 -12.12 29.80
C VAL A 769 32.08 -11.40 30.97
N GLY A 770 31.30 -12.11 31.81
CA GLY A 770 30.66 -11.58 33.02
C GLY A 770 29.12 -11.54 32.97
N GLY A 771 28.48 -11.47 34.14
CA GLY A 771 27.02 -11.56 34.30
C GLY A 771 26.22 -10.43 33.65
N ASP A 772 26.73 -9.20 33.70
CA ASP A 772 26.03 -8.01 33.15
C ASP A 772 25.86 -8.06 31.63
N ILE A 773 26.80 -8.73 30.94
CA ILE A 773 26.77 -8.93 29.49
C ILE A 773 25.79 -10.03 29.10
N ARG A 774 25.55 -11.01 29.99
CA ARG A 774 24.54 -12.06 29.76
C ARG A 774 23.12 -11.49 29.80
N ALA A 775 22.92 -10.37 30.49
CA ALA A 775 21.65 -9.65 30.57
C ALA A 775 21.40 -8.71 29.39
N ILE A 776 22.27 -8.67 28.37
CA ILE A 776 22.04 -7.88 27.17
C ILE A 776 20.99 -8.56 26.31
N ASP A 777 19.89 -7.85 26.08
CA ASP A 777 18.78 -8.33 25.26
C ASP A 777 18.70 -7.56 23.94
N GLY A 778 18.30 -8.28 22.89
CA GLY A 778 18.10 -7.73 21.56
C GLY A 778 16.65 -7.30 21.32
N PRO A 779 16.37 -6.70 20.16
CA PRO A 779 14.99 -6.53 19.71
C PRO A 779 14.27 -7.89 19.66
N THR A 780 13.06 -7.94 20.21
CA THR A 780 12.19 -9.13 20.21
C THR A 780 10.86 -8.78 19.56
N GLU A 781 10.47 -9.53 18.53
CA GLU A 781 9.33 -9.22 17.65
C GLU A 781 7.99 -9.16 18.40
N TYR A 782 7.84 -9.97 19.44
CA TYR A 782 6.63 -10.04 20.28
C TYR A 782 6.51 -8.91 21.32
N SER A 783 7.52 -8.04 21.46
CA SER A 783 7.47 -6.92 22.40
C SER A 783 6.72 -5.71 21.82
N VAL A 784 6.08 -4.89 22.65
CA VAL A 784 5.47 -3.63 22.18
C VAL A 784 6.54 -2.61 21.76
N TYR A 785 6.27 -1.80 20.74
CA TYR A 785 7.12 -0.65 20.41
C TYR A 785 7.26 0.31 21.60
N PRO A 786 8.46 0.82 21.92
CA PRO A 786 9.72 0.72 21.17
C PRO A 786 10.60 -0.49 21.53
N ALA A 787 10.15 -1.39 22.40
CA ALA A 787 10.97 -2.50 22.90
C ALA A 787 11.31 -3.52 21.82
N ASN A 788 10.44 -3.78 20.84
CA ASN A 788 10.73 -4.67 19.71
C ASN A 788 11.82 -4.18 18.76
N VAL A 789 12.24 -2.93 18.87
CA VAL A 789 13.25 -2.30 18.00
C VAL A 789 14.42 -1.70 18.79
N SER A 790 14.55 -2.07 20.06
CA SER A 790 15.61 -1.60 20.95
C SER A 790 16.46 -2.77 21.44
N ALA A 791 17.78 -2.56 21.51
CA ALA A 791 18.69 -3.43 22.24
C ALA A 791 18.96 -2.80 23.62
N LYS A 792 19.06 -3.63 24.66
CA LYS A 792 19.04 -3.17 26.05
C LYS A 792 20.17 -3.82 26.84
N LEU A 793 20.79 -3.05 27.73
CA LEU A 793 21.69 -3.59 28.75
C LEU A 793 20.87 -3.99 29.99
N GLY A 794 21.41 -4.91 30.79
CA GLY A 794 20.82 -5.24 32.10
C GLY A 794 20.72 -4.02 33.03
N PRO A 795 19.80 -4.03 34.01
CA PRO A 795 19.63 -2.93 34.96
C PRO A 795 20.89 -2.76 35.83
N LYS A 796 21.20 -1.51 36.15
CA LYS A 796 22.28 -1.15 37.06
C LYS A 796 21.78 -1.18 38.51
N ASP A 797 22.60 -1.73 39.41
CA ASP A 797 22.35 -1.79 40.85
C ASP A 797 20.92 -2.29 41.20
N PRO A 798 20.49 -3.46 40.69
CA PRO A 798 19.10 -3.92 40.82
C PRO A 798 18.66 -4.16 42.28
N ASP A 799 19.59 -4.48 43.19
CA ASP A 799 19.32 -4.57 44.62
C ASP A 799 18.96 -3.21 45.24
N ASP A 800 19.67 -2.13 44.85
CA ASP A 800 19.37 -0.77 45.31
C ASP A 800 18.04 -0.26 44.73
N VAL A 801 17.71 -0.63 43.49
CA VAL A 801 16.38 -0.36 42.91
C VAL A 801 15.30 -1.04 43.73
N ALA A 802 15.48 -2.33 44.05
CA ALA A 802 14.53 -3.07 44.88
C ALA A 802 14.36 -2.45 46.27
N ALA A 803 15.45 -2.05 46.92
CA ALA A 803 15.41 -1.42 48.25
C ALA A 803 14.68 -0.07 48.25
N ARG A 804 14.90 0.78 47.23
CA ARG A 804 14.20 2.07 47.10
C ARG A 804 12.71 1.88 46.85
N LEU A 805 12.33 0.99 45.93
CA LEU A 805 10.92 0.65 45.69
C LEU A 805 10.27 0.07 46.95
N SER A 806 10.96 -0.81 47.68
CA SER A 806 10.46 -1.32 48.96
C SER A 806 10.20 -0.21 49.97
N ALA A 807 11.10 0.76 50.11
CA ALA A 807 10.94 1.89 51.02
C ALA A 807 9.75 2.77 50.61
N ALA A 808 9.61 3.07 49.31
CA ALA A 808 8.49 3.83 48.77
C ALA A 808 7.15 3.13 49.00
N ILE A 809 7.08 1.82 48.73
CA ILE A 809 5.88 1.00 48.95
C ILE A 809 5.49 1.04 50.42
N ARG A 810 6.43 0.78 51.35
CA ARG A 810 6.15 0.80 52.80
C ARG A 810 5.59 2.15 53.26
N ALA A 811 6.08 3.25 52.71
CA ALA A 811 5.59 4.58 53.05
C ALA A 811 4.16 4.86 52.55
N ARG A 812 3.72 4.17 51.49
CA ARG A 812 2.51 4.50 50.73
C ARG A 812 1.33 3.56 50.99
N VAL A 813 1.58 2.25 51.13
CA VAL A 813 0.50 1.25 51.27
C VAL A 813 -0.26 1.36 52.60
N PRO A 814 -1.54 0.96 52.65
CA PRO A 814 -2.32 0.94 53.89
C PRO A 814 -1.64 0.11 54.99
N ALA A 815 -1.87 0.48 56.26
CA ALA A 815 -1.18 -0.13 57.41
C ALA A 815 -1.29 -1.66 57.44
N ALA A 816 -2.47 -2.22 57.12
CA ALA A 816 -2.69 -3.66 57.10
C ALA A 816 -1.79 -4.43 56.11
N TYR A 817 -1.41 -3.80 54.99
CA TYR A 817 -0.53 -4.41 53.97
C TYR A 817 0.94 -4.07 54.18
N ARG A 818 1.24 -3.00 54.92
CA ARG A 818 2.63 -2.59 55.22
C ARG A 818 3.37 -3.66 56.02
N ASP A 819 2.68 -4.25 56.99
CA ASP A 819 3.27 -5.20 57.94
C ASP A 819 3.52 -6.58 57.32
N THR A 820 2.71 -6.96 56.33
CA THR A 820 2.83 -8.21 55.58
C THR A 820 3.69 -8.08 54.31
N PHE A 821 4.15 -6.88 53.96
CA PHE A 821 5.00 -6.65 52.79
C PHE A 821 6.42 -7.19 53.01
N GLY A 822 6.76 -8.22 52.24
CA GLY A 822 8.03 -8.92 52.26
C GLY A 822 9.16 -8.20 51.51
N GLY A 823 8.86 -7.37 50.53
CA GLY A 823 9.86 -6.57 49.78
C GLY A 823 9.70 -6.66 48.27
N THR A 824 10.58 -5.97 47.55
CA THR A 824 10.61 -5.90 46.08
C THR A 824 11.62 -6.87 45.48
N VAL A 825 11.29 -7.43 44.32
CA VAL A 825 12.15 -8.31 43.51
C VAL A 825 12.21 -7.77 42.08
N VAL A 826 13.42 -7.50 41.59
CA VAL A 826 13.70 -7.19 40.18
C VAL A 826 14.06 -8.49 39.47
N MET A 827 13.28 -8.86 38.46
CA MET A 827 13.48 -10.12 37.74
C MET A 827 13.44 -9.95 36.23
N ASP A 828 14.17 -10.83 35.56
CA ASP A 828 13.98 -11.16 34.15
C ASP A 828 13.12 -12.42 34.09
N ALA A 829 11.91 -12.31 33.55
CA ALA A 829 10.98 -13.43 33.40
C ALA A 829 10.34 -13.42 32.01
N ASN A 830 10.37 -14.59 31.37
CA ASN A 830 9.70 -14.89 30.13
C ASN A 830 9.17 -16.33 30.17
N ASP A 831 8.49 -16.78 29.11
CA ASP A 831 7.84 -18.10 29.10
C ASP A 831 8.84 -19.27 28.97
N ILE A 832 10.15 -18.98 28.85
CA ILE A 832 11.23 -19.96 28.66
C ILE A 832 12.17 -19.99 29.89
N GLY A 833 12.31 -18.88 30.61
CA GLY A 833 13.27 -18.74 31.70
C GLY A 833 12.95 -17.56 32.62
N ARG A 834 13.52 -17.62 33.82
CA ARG A 834 13.28 -16.69 34.93
C ARG A 834 14.55 -16.57 35.77
N ASN A 835 14.92 -15.36 36.12
CA ASN A 835 16.13 -15.07 36.88
C ASN A 835 15.93 -13.83 37.75
N VAL A 836 16.19 -13.94 39.04
CA VAL A 836 16.16 -12.78 39.95
C VAL A 836 17.47 -12.01 39.85
N LEU A 837 17.38 -10.78 39.34
CA LEU A 837 18.55 -9.92 39.15
C LEU A 837 18.92 -9.19 40.44
N GLY A 838 17.93 -8.65 41.16
CA GLY A 838 18.13 -8.01 42.46
C GLY A 838 16.90 -8.11 43.35
N LYS A 839 17.07 -8.01 44.67
CA LYS A 839 15.97 -8.10 45.62
C LYS A 839 16.29 -7.41 46.95
N ASP A 840 15.25 -6.86 47.56
CA ASP A 840 15.24 -6.45 48.98
C ASP A 840 14.46 -7.47 49.84
N ALA A 841 13.74 -8.40 49.21
CA ALA A 841 12.94 -9.40 49.89
C ALA A 841 13.80 -10.52 50.56
N PRO A 842 13.46 -10.96 51.79
CA PRO A 842 14.21 -11.97 52.54
C PRO A 842 13.87 -13.39 52.09
N GLY A 843 14.87 -14.18 51.72
CA GLY A 843 14.71 -15.51 51.13
C GLY A 843 15.77 -15.79 50.06
N SER A 844 15.76 -17.01 49.51
CA SER A 844 16.63 -17.38 48.38
C SER A 844 16.05 -16.85 47.06
N LYS A 845 16.89 -16.67 46.03
CA LYS A 845 16.43 -16.21 44.70
C LYS A 845 15.54 -17.25 44.04
N GLU A 846 15.88 -18.51 44.22
CA GLU A 846 15.18 -19.67 43.69
C GLU A 846 13.73 -19.72 44.15
N HIS A 847 13.45 -19.34 45.41
CA HIS A 847 12.09 -19.29 45.94
C HIS A 847 11.20 -18.29 45.18
N TYR A 848 11.73 -17.10 44.87
CA TYR A 848 10.99 -16.10 44.09
C TYR A 848 10.86 -16.47 42.61
N GLU A 849 11.86 -17.15 42.06
CA GLU A 849 11.78 -17.70 40.71
C GLU A 849 10.63 -18.72 40.65
N LEU A 850 10.48 -19.60 41.65
CA LEU A 850 9.40 -20.59 41.69
C LEU A 850 8.00 -19.96 41.55
N MET A 851 7.78 -18.76 42.12
CA MET A 851 6.51 -18.03 42.01
C MET A 851 6.15 -17.61 40.57
N PHE A 852 7.11 -17.61 39.63
CA PHE A 852 6.94 -17.20 38.23
C PHE A 852 7.07 -18.40 37.26
N ALA A 853 6.65 -19.61 37.67
CA ALA A 853 6.87 -20.83 36.86
C ALA A 853 6.25 -20.85 35.48
N ASP A 854 5.06 -20.30 35.37
CA ASP A 854 4.29 -20.07 34.16
C ASP A 854 4.26 -18.57 33.79
N ASN A 855 5.18 -17.77 34.36
CA ASN A 855 5.37 -16.34 34.13
C ASN A 855 4.05 -15.53 34.00
N PRO A 856 3.50 -14.92 35.06
CA PRO A 856 2.26 -14.15 34.98
C PRO A 856 2.35 -12.86 34.14
N LEU A 857 3.54 -12.37 33.76
CA LEU A 857 3.74 -11.10 33.05
C LEU A 857 3.52 -11.21 31.53
N GLY A 858 3.24 -10.08 30.87
CA GLY A 858 3.06 -9.97 29.42
C GLY A 858 3.84 -8.81 28.82
N GLN A 859 4.59 -9.10 27.74
CA GLN A 859 5.49 -8.15 27.07
C GLN A 859 4.91 -7.56 25.76
N GLY A 860 3.77 -8.11 25.30
CA GLY A 860 3.02 -7.67 24.13
C GLY A 860 1.88 -6.73 24.49
N SER A 861 0.72 -6.89 23.83
CA SER A 861 -0.45 -6.03 24.03
C SER A 861 -0.96 -5.97 25.48
N GLU A 862 -0.60 -6.94 26.32
CA GLU A 862 -0.99 -6.99 27.73
C GLU A 862 -0.37 -5.85 28.56
N GLN A 863 0.85 -5.39 28.22
CA GLN A 863 1.56 -4.30 28.90
C GLN A 863 1.64 -4.50 30.43
N THR A 864 2.06 -5.67 30.89
CA THR A 864 2.11 -6.02 32.32
C THR A 864 3.53 -6.30 32.80
N PRO A 865 4.39 -5.27 32.93
CA PRO A 865 5.80 -5.45 33.30
C PRO A 865 6.03 -5.67 34.81
N MET A 866 4.99 -5.76 35.62
CA MET A 866 5.09 -5.89 37.08
C MET A 866 3.93 -6.72 37.64
N ALA A 867 4.12 -7.29 38.83
CA ALA A 867 3.08 -8.03 39.52
C ALA A 867 3.14 -7.87 41.04
N ILE A 868 1.98 -7.94 41.69
CA ILE A 868 1.85 -8.06 43.15
C ILE A 868 1.52 -9.51 43.47
N VAL A 869 2.29 -10.15 44.34
CA VAL A 869 2.17 -11.59 44.64
C VAL A 869 1.95 -11.81 46.12
N PHE A 870 0.87 -12.51 46.49
CA PHE A 870 0.50 -12.88 47.85
C PHE A 870 0.66 -14.39 48.06
N GLU A 871 1.38 -14.78 49.10
CA GLU A 871 1.35 -16.15 49.61
C GLU A 871 -0.03 -16.45 50.18
N GLN A 872 -0.59 -17.59 49.79
CA GLN A 872 -1.88 -18.05 50.29
C GLN A 872 -1.66 -18.93 51.52
N PRO A 873 -2.55 -18.86 52.54
CA PRO A 873 -2.52 -19.82 53.63
C PRO A 873 -2.63 -21.25 53.08
N PRO A 874 -1.99 -22.25 53.71
CA PRO A 874 -2.09 -23.63 53.26
C PRO A 874 -3.56 -24.04 53.24
N ALA A 875 -4.01 -24.63 52.12
CA ALA A 875 -5.39 -25.06 51.96
C ALA A 875 -5.77 -25.95 53.15
N THR A 876 -6.72 -25.51 53.97
CA THR A 876 -7.33 -26.38 54.98
C THR A 876 -8.04 -27.48 54.23
N THR A 877 -7.48 -28.68 54.24
CA THR A 877 -8.12 -29.88 53.70
C THR A 877 -9.51 -30.01 54.34
N PRO A 878 -10.60 -30.18 53.56
CA PRO A 878 -11.89 -30.52 54.14
C PRO A 878 -11.86 -31.87 54.86
#